data_AF-A0A5N7A4T8-F1
#
_entry.id   AF-A0A5N7A4T8-F1
#
_cell.length_a   1.000
_cell.length_b   1.000
_cell.length_c   1.000
_cell.angle_alpha   90.00
_cell.angle_beta   90.00
_cell.angle_gamma   90.00
#
_symmetry.space_group_name_H-M   'P 1'
#
loop_
_entity.id
_entity.type
_entity.pdbx_description
1 polymer ?
#
loop_
_entity_poly.entity_id
_entity_poly.type
_entity_poly.pdbx_seq_one_letter_code
_entity_poly.pdbx_strand_id
1 'polypeptide(L)'
;MSFFYRWFGPLYDAILCPGLPFSFRWRLLALQPVVFLTNAIQYWRGIRSKHPKTTIWIPLRRAPGHSVRAIVYHPLEKVSKNEPRALHLNIHGGGFLGGLPEGNTPFCDRVVAETGAVVISTSHRYSPRYTFPVAHRDVQDVAEWLIENAGRLWDADPRLMSVSGFSTGGNLALGVAQWLARSEFNVKAAVMFYAPVDLRLSPWEKLKPAKYLDKDPLAFVLPLMDAYAGLEREKYRDSPILHPILADIESLPRNMLFLCAEVDILFHEQTVFVNRLKDEAAALNREIEGLQEASQDHPSNREDKVSLASENEGTVRRPYNIEGMFFDDQIHGWIESAEYHHFIPRFLLRQFAALEQPPPARRRRGRRPRSQRPQGQSPKDPFVNAVDLKKNALVQVSVSREFGLVDMYRDQGYPNPRHIEDNLGKLEGHAGRIIKRASDTFKVGDKLELTRRERDTIRKFLFLMKYRNSTFYARFNHDSITTYDSNDKHRLESYMREKGFKSPRDIWYANLKTFLDLEMDPGMQWISKVHKQAFPDDAMMFIDHMQGKFMAFCQPSSEEDEFILTHNAYGVFEGPSDVQIDPATGRAVEKAYTEYHNFAPISAKLIIILRSSLLVNPSKEGADDLQAEWETLRENVRNQHLSPDKAVSILKSLPIEKCGNSYSTVVNGKLVLKPNRGPRAEDRFYFTCFRISSYHVNLINNIFLEQATKGDTIVYRSRSALGRTLKSYLLNVREGFKVVTGEANDPHLAFLKKLEKIAGQLAGKVCLKYKVIARPKPEIHMSQWVAHLVGLKVMALSGKSDVPELYKFMKSDGGLDSYFYDLMQSQLMVFLKIKVDVILSHSKLTQDDRLEVKYQLQELYMTFPAQRVWLYVKIMRNLPNFDERDFKKPIRELEVNGPEDDVAKCEYA
;
A
#
# COMPACT_ATOMS: atom_id res chain seq x y z
N MET A 1 -11.16 -43.73 -2.97
CA MET A 1 -10.97 -44.06 -1.53
C MET A 1 -12.29 -44.06 -0.80
N SER A 2 -12.55 -45.02 0.10
CA SER A 2 -13.77 -45.04 0.91
C SER A 2 -13.81 -43.87 1.91
N PHE A 3 -15.01 -43.46 2.34
CA PHE A 3 -15.18 -42.47 3.40
C PHE A 3 -14.39 -42.83 4.67
N PHE A 4 -14.33 -44.12 5.02
CA PHE A 4 -13.57 -44.60 6.18
C PHE A 4 -12.06 -44.38 6.03
N TYR A 5 -11.47 -44.72 4.87
CA TYR A 5 -10.03 -44.55 4.67
C TYR A 5 -9.61 -43.06 4.66
N ARG A 6 -10.50 -42.16 4.25
CA ARG A 6 -10.25 -40.70 4.32
C ARG A 6 -10.01 -40.21 5.75
N TRP A 7 -10.79 -40.69 6.71
CA TRP A 7 -10.73 -40.24 8.10
C TRP A 7 -9.80 -41.09 8.96
N PHE A 8 -9.64 -42.37 8.60
CA PHE A 8 -8.92 -43.38 9.38
C PHE A 8 -7.80 -44.08 8.59
N GLY A 9 -7.25 -43.42 7.56
CA GLY A 9 -6.23 -43.98 6.67
C GLY A 9 -4.99 -44.51 7.39
N PRO A 10 -4.34 -43.71 8.26
CA PRO A 10 -3.20 -44.19 9.04
C PRO A 10 -3.51 -45.43 9.89
N LEU A 11 -4.64 -45.44 10.60
CA LEU A 11 -5.09 -46.60 11.38
C LEU A 11 -5.33 -47.82 10.49
N TYR A 12 -6.00 -47.61 9.36
CA TYR A 12 -6.28 -48.66 8.39
C TYR A 12 -4.99 -49.28 7.85
N ASP A 13 -3.99 -48.46 7.50
CA ASP A 13 -2.71 -48.94 6.98
C ASP A 13 -1.83 -49.58 8.06
N ALA A 14 -1.85 -49.05 9.28
CA ALA A 14 -1.14 -49.65 10.41
C ALA A 14 -1.61 -51.08 10.72
N ILE A 15 -2.88 -51.39 10.48
CA ILE A 15 -3.47 -52.71 10.73
C ILE A 15 -3.39 -53.59 9.49
N LEU A 16 -3.84 -53.07 8.33
CA LEU A 16 -4.16 -53.86 7.14
C LEU A 16 -3.17 -53.72 5.99
N CYS A 17 -2.05 -53.00 6.14
CA CYS A 17 -1.00 -52.98 5.12
C CYS A 17 -0.04 -54.17 5.36
N PRO A 18 -0.03 -55.21 4.51
CA PRO A 18 0.89 -56.33 4.65
C PRO A 18 2.34 -55.86 4.42
N GLY A 19 3.31 -56.49 5.10
CA GLY A 19 4.74 -56.18 4.93
C GLY A 19 5.22 -54.87 5.56
N LEU A 20 4.35 -54.09 6.20
CA LEU A 20 4.74 -52.82 6.81
C LEU A 20 5.56 -53.04 8.11
N PRO A 21 6.77 -52.47 8.26
CA PRO A 21 7.59 -52.60 9.47
C PRO A 21 6.86 -52.13 10.72
N PHE A 22 7.14 -52.75 11.88
CA PHE A 22 6.55 -52.35 13.16
C PHE A 22 6.75 -50.86 13.46
N SER A 23 7.92 -50.34 13.13
CA SER A 23 8.29 -48.94 13.28
C SER A 23 7.38 -47.98 12.50
N PHE A 24 6.84 -48.41 11.35
CA PHE A 24 5.90 -47.62 10.54
C PHE A 24 4.47 -47.80 11.06
N ARG A 25 4.08 -49.02 11.45
CA ARG A 25 2.76 -49.29 12.06
C ARG A 25 2.53 -48.43 13.30
N TRP A 26 3.49 -48.41 14.22
CA TRP A 26 3.38 -47.61 15.44
C TRP A 26 3.29 -46.11 15.17
N ARG A 27 4.09 -45.59 14.22
CA ARG A 27 4.03 -44.18 13.80
C ARG A 27 2.68 -43.82 13.18
N LEU A 28 2.12 -44.69 12.34
CA LEU A 28 0.80 -44.48 11.73
C LEU A 28 -0.33 -44.47 12.78
N LEU A 29 -0.28 -45.36 13.78
CA LEU A 29 -1.22 -45.35 14.91
C LEU A 29 -1.13 -44.05 15.70
N ALA A 30 0.08 -43.60 16.02
CA ALA A 30 0.31 -42.33 16.71
C ALA A 30 -0.12 -41.10 15.88
N LEU A 31 -0.02 -41.19 14.55
CA LEU A 31 -0.40 -40.12 13.62
C LEU A 31 -1.92 -40.00 13.41
N GLN A 32 -2.69 -41.08 13.68
CA GLN A 32 -4.12 -41.12 13.39
C GLN A 32 -4.94 -39.98 14.05
N PRO A 33 -4.78 -39.64 15.35
CA PRO A 33 -5.52 -38.53 15.96
C PRO A 33 -5.21 -37.18 15.30
N VAL A 34 -3.94 -36.97 14.92
CA VAL A 34 -3.48 -35.75 14.24
C VAL A 34 -4.10 -35.64 12.84
N VAL A 35 -4.16 -36.75 12.09
CA VAL A 35 -4.79 -36.79 10.77
C VAL A 35 -6.30 -36.54 10.87
N PHE A 36 -6.98 -37.10 11.88
CA PHE A 36 -8.39 -36.82 12.11
C PHE A 36 -8.64 -35.33 12.37
N LEU A 37 -7.84 -34.71 13.25
CA LEU A 37 -7.95 -33.30 13.59
C LEU A 37 -7.66 -32.39 12.38
N THR A 38 -6.55 -32.64 11.67
CA THR A 38 -6.16 -31.84 10.51
C THR A 38 -7.18 -31.97 9.37
N ASN A 39 -7.70 -33.18 9.11
CA ASN A 39 -8.78 -33.39 8.15
C ASN A 39 -10.08 -32.70 8.56
N ALA A 40 -10.42 -32.67 9.86
CA ALA A 40 -11.59 -31.94 10.35
C ALA A 40 -11.47 -30.44 10.08
N ILE A 41 -10.30 -29.84 10.34
CA ILE A 41 -10.02 -28.43 10.04
C ILE A 41 -10.11 -28.15 8.54
N GLN A 42 -9.46 -28.98 7.71
CA GLN A 42 -9.48 -28.84 6.24
C GLN A 42 -10.90 -28.98 5.68
N TYR A 43 -11.67 -29.95 6.19
CA TYR A 43 -13.07 -30.14 5.81
C TYR A 43 -13.93 -28.94 6.19
N TRP A 44 -13.73 -28.38 7.39
CA TRP A 44 -14.48 -27.21 7.86
C TRP A 44 -14.16 -25.95 7.05
N ARG A 45 -12.89 -25.76 6.64
CA ARG A 45 -12.50 -24.74 5.65
C ARG A 45 -13.26 -24.95 4.34
N GLY A 46 -13.39 -26.19 3.90
CA GLY A 46 -14.26 -26.60 2.79
C GLY A 46 -15.70 -26.11 2.95
N ILE A 47 -16.34 -26.32 4.10
CA ILE A 47 -17.74 -25.92 4.33
C ILE A 47 -17.92 -24.39 4.21
N ARG A 48 -16.89 -23.61 4.55
CA ARG A 48 -16.90 -22.14 4.53
C ARG A 48 -16.58 -21.51 3.17
N SER A 49 -16.39 -22.31 2.13
CA SER A 49 -16.15 -21.80 0.77
C SER A 49 -17.28 -20.88 0.31
N LYS A 50 -16.91 -19.81 -0.40
CA LYS A 50 -17.85 -18.80 -0.91
C LYS A 50 -18.42 -19.18 -2.29
N HIS A 51 -17.78 -20.11 -2.99
CA HIS A 51 -18.17 -20.54 -4.35
C HIS A 51 -19.03 -21.80 -4.31
N PRO A 52 -19.93 -22.02 -5.30
CA PRO A 52 -20.63 -23.29 -5.45
C PRO A 52 -19.63 -24.43 -5.68
N LYS A 53 -19.87 -25.57 -5.03
CA LYS A 53 -18.98 -26.73 -5.13
C LYS A 53 -19.72 -28.01 -5.39
N THR A 54 -19.11 -28.87 -6.18
CA THR A 54 -19.57 -30.25 -6.39
C THR A 54 -18.44 -31.22 -6.09
N THR A 55 -18.76 -32.31 -5.40
CA THR A 55 -17.84 -33.43 -5.22
C THR A 55 -18.05 -34.43 -6.35
N ILE A 56 -16.96 -34.85 -6.99
CA ILE A 56 -16.95 -35.89 -8.01
C ILE A 56 -15.97 -37.00 -7.63
N TRP A 57 -16.13 -38.16 -8.27
CA TRP A 57 -15.22 -39.29 -8.17
C TRP A 57 -14.69 -39.60 -9.55
N ILE A 58 -13.38 -39.45 -9.72
CA ILE A 58 -12.70 -39.63 -11.00
C ILE A 58 -12.16 -41.07 -11.04
N PRO A 59 -12.59 -41.90 -12.01
CA PRO A 59 -12.06 -43.26 -12.16
C PRO A 59 -10.59 -43.21 -12.61
N LEU A 60 -9.78 -44.10 -12.06
CA LEU A 60 -8.36 -44.20 -12.42
C LEU A 60 -8.17 -45.25 -13.52
N ARG A 61 -7.76 -44.80 -14.71
CA ARG A 61 -7.57 -45.67 -15.89
C ARG A 61 -6.52 -46.75 -15.65
N ARG A 62 -5.41 -46.40 -14.98
CA ARG A 62 -4.28 -47.30 -14.71
C ARG A 62 -4.45 -48.10 -13.41
N ALA A 63 -5.59 -47.96 -12.74
CA ALA A 63 -5.98 -48.78 -11.61
C ALA A 63 -7.49 -49.08 -11.66
N PRO A 64 -7.91 -50.03 -12.52
CA PRO A 64 -9.30 -50.43 -12.66
C PRO A 64 -9.94 -50.74 -11.31
N GLY A 65 -11.17 -50.27 -11.10
CA GLY A 65 -11.89 -50.41 -9.82
C GLY A 65 -11.53 -49.36 -8.75
N HIS A 66 -10.52 -48.53 -8.99
CA HIS A 66 -10.19 -47.41 -8.11
C HIS A 66 -10.70 -46.07 -8.66
N SER A 67 -11.08 -45.18 -7.75
CA SER A 67 -11.41 -43.79 -8.04
C SER A 67 -10.85 -42.85 -6.96
N VAL A 68 -10.52 -41.64 -7.38
CA VAL A 68 -10.08 -40.54 -6.50
C VAL A 68 -11.16 -39.49 -6.39
N ARG A 69 -11.23 -38.85 -5.23
CA ARG A 69 -12.20 -37.81 -4.95
C ARG A 69 -11.65 -36.47 -5.43
N ALA A 70 -12.48 -35.68 -6.08
CA ALA A 70 -12.16 -34.30 -6.42
C ALA A 70 -13.30 -33.33 -6.05
N ILE A 71 -12.93 -32.09 -5.75
CA ILE A 71 -13.84 -30.99 -5.49
C ILE A 71 -13.73 -30.01 -6.64
N VAL A 72 -14.87 -29.77 -7.29
CA VAL A 72 -14.99 -28.80 -8.36
C VAL A 72 -15.55 -27.51 -7.76
N TYR A 73 -14.83 -26.42 -7.96
CA TYR A 73 -15.22 -25.06 -7.55
C TYR A 73 -15.68 -24.29 -8.78
N HIS A 74 -16.88 -23.73 -8.70
CA HIS A 74 -17.53 -23.08 -9.84
C HIS A 74 -17.48 -21.55 -9.71
N PRO A 75 -17.23 -20.83 -10.81
CA PRO A 75 -17.37 -19.37 -10.85
C PRO A 75 -18.82 -18.94 -10.62
N LEU A 76 -19.01 -17.77 -10.02
CA LEU A 76 -20.34 -17.22 -9.67
C LEU A 76 -21.08 -16.64 -10.89
N GLU A 77 -20.35 -16.18 -11.91
CA GLU A 77 -20.91 -15.55 -13.10
C GLU A 77 -21.00 -16.51 -14.30
N LYS A 78 -22.08 -16.35 -15.07
CA LYS A 78 -22.20 -16.96 -16.39
C LYS A 78 -21.37 -16.12 -17.36
N VAL A 79 -20.25 -16.68 -17.84
CA VAL A 79 -19.45 -16.07 -18.91
C VAL A 79 -20.30 -16.01 -20.18
N SER A 80 -20.02 -15.01 -21.03
CA SER A 80 -20.64 -14.90 -22.35
C SER A 80 -20.41 -16.19 -23.15
N LYS A 81 -21.36 -16.60 -24.00
CA LYS A 81 -21.29 -17.87 -24.76
C LYS A 81 -20.11 -17.98 -25.74
N ASN A 82 -19.28 -16.95 -25.88
CA ASN A 82 -18.31 -16.83 -26.96
C ASN A 82 -16.84 -17.06 -26.55
N GLU A 83 -16.53 -17.29 -25.26
CA GLU A 83 -15.17 -17.59 -24.82
C GLU A 83 -15.14 -18.83 -23.89
N PRO A 84 -14.32 -19.85 -24.20
CA PRO A 84 -14.23 -21.06 -23.38
C PRO A 84 -13.53 -20.79 -22.04
N ARG A 85 -13.97 -21.45 -20.97
CA ARG A 85 -13.43 -21.21 -19.62
C ARG A 85 -12.06 -21.86 -19.44
N ALA A 86 -11.16 -21.19 -18.74
CA ALA A 86 -9.90 -21.81 -18.31
C ALA A 86 -10.15 -22.92 -17.27
N LEU A 87 -9.23 -23.89 -17.24
CA LEU A 87 -9.26 -25.03 -16.33
C LEU A 87 -8.06 -24.97 -15.38
N HIS A 88 -8.28 -25.22 -14.09
CA HIS A 88 -7.20 -25.23 -13.11
C HIS A 88 -7.24 -26.49 -12.26
N LEU A 89 -6.16 -27.27 -12.27
CA LEU A 89 -6.01 -28.49 -11.46
C LEU A 89 -5.14 -28.21 -10.24
N ASN A 90 -5.74 -28.22 -9.05
CA ASN A 90 -5.03 -28.14 -7.78
C ASN A 90 -4.82 -29.54 -7.17
N ILE A 91 -3.62 -29.79 -6.66
CA ILE A 91 -3.27 -31.04 -5.97
C ILE A 91 -2.86 -30.70 -4.52
N HIS A 92 -3.53 -31.34 -3.56
CA HIS A 92 -3.26 -31.08 -2.15
C HIS A 92 -1.92 -31.70 -1.69
N GLY A 93 -1.32 -31.10 -0.66
CA GLY A 93 -0.15 -31.67 0.03
C GLY A 93 -0.53 -32.68 1.10
N GLY A 94 0.49 -33.15 1.83
CA GLY A 94 0.32 -34.07 2.96
C GLY A 94 1.41 -35.13 3.09
N GLY A 95 2.62 -34.85 2.59
CA GLY A 95 3.77 -35.76 2.71
C GLY A 95 3.57 -37.10 2.02
N PHE A 96 2.72 -37.17 0.99
CA PHE A 96 2.20 -38.40 0.37
C PHE A 96 1.41 -39.34 1.31
N LEU A 97 1.23 -38.98 2.59
CA LEU A 97 0.58 -39.79 3.61
C LEU A 97 -0.92 -39.54 3.77
N GLY A 98 -1.41 -38.39 3.30
CA GLY A 98 -2.81 -38.01 3.47
C GLY A 98 -3.12 -36.59 3.01
N GLY A 99 -4.14 -36.00 3.62
CA GLY A 99 -4.69 -34.69 3.28
C GLY A 99 -6.01 -34.77 2.51
N LEU A 100 -6.65 -33.63 2.32
CA LEU A 100 -7.95 -33.52 1.65
C LEU A 100 -7.91 -32.54 0.48
N PRO A 101 -8.75 -32.76 -0.56
CA PRO A 101 -8.89 -31.81 -1.65
C PRO A 101 -9.51 -30.48 -1.15
N GLU A 102 -10.20 -30.49 -0.01
CA GLU A 102 -10.65 -29.27 0.66
C GLU A 102 -9.53 -28.46 1.36
N GLY A 103 -8.34 -29.03 1.55
CA GLY A 103 -7.24 -28.40 2.30
C GLY A 103 -6.84 -27.02 1.76
N ASN A 104 -6.93 -26.86 0.43
CA ASN A 104 -6.57 -25.63 -0.28
C ASN A 104 -7.80 -24.80 -0.68
N THR A 105 -8.95 -24.97 0.00
CA THR A 105 -10.19 -24.26 -0.32
C THR A 105 -10.01 -22.73 -0.46
N PRO A 106 -9.32 -22.02 0.44
CA PRO A 106 -9.14 -20.57 0.30
C PRO A 106 -8.40 -20.17 -0.98
N PHE A 107 -7.38 -20.94 -1.36
CA PHE A 107 -6.64 -20.73 -2.61
C PHE A 107 -7.54 -21.04 -3.82
N CYS A 108 -8.23 -22.17 -3.81
CA CYS A 108 -9.15 -22.55 -4.90
C CYS A 108 -10.25 -21.49 -5.10
N ASP A 109 -10.86 -21.00 -4.01
CA ASP A 109 -11.85 -19.93 -4.05
C ASP A 109 -11.26 -18.64 -4.65
N ARG A 110 -10.02 -18.30 -4.30
CA ARG A 110 -9.34 -17.11 -4.84
C ARG A 110 -9.09 -17.24 -6.33
N VAL A 111 -8.57 -18.39 -6.78
CA VAL A 111 -8.35 -18.66 -8.22
C VAL A 111 -9.66 -18.55 -8.99
N VAL A 112 -10.75 -19.16 -8.50
CA VAL A 112 -12.07 -19.04 -9.13
C VAL A 112 -12.53 -17.57 -9.19
N ALA A 113 -12.39 -16.82 -8.09
CA ALA A 113 -12.85 -15.43 -8.00
C ALA A 113 -12.08 -14.46 -8.90
N GLU A 114 -10.77 -14.66 -9.05
CA GLU A 114 -9.89 -13.74 -9.77
C GLU A 114 -9.75 -14.08 -11.26
N THR A 115 -9.86 -15.37 -11.63
CA THR A 115 -9.64 -15.82 -13.01
C THR A 115 -10.90 -16.24 -13.75
N GLY A 116 -11.99 -16.54 -13.02
CA GLY A 116 -13.19 -17.14 -13.60
C GLY A 116 -13.02 -18.60 -14.07
N ALA A 117 -11.87 -19.23 -13.81
CA ALA A 117 -11.58 -20.62 -14.16
C ALA A 117 -12.44 -21.61 -13.38
N VAL A 118 -12.63 -22.80 -13.95
CA VAL A 118 -13.14 -23.97 -13.23
C VAL A 118 -11.97 -24.61 -12.50
N VAL A 119 -12.02 -24.65 -11.17
CA VAL A 119 -10.94 -25.23 -10.35
C VAL A 119 -11.32 -26.62 -9.87
N ILE A 120 -10.47 -27.61 -10.13
CA ILE A 120 -10.61 -28.98 -9.66
C ILE A 120 -9.50 -29.26 -8.67
N SER A 121 -9.86 -29.47 -7.40
CA SER A 121 -8.92 -29.93 -6.37
C SER A 121 -9.05 -31.44 -6.19
N THR A 122 -8.01 -32.20 -6.48
CA THR A 122 -8.05 -33.68 -6.49
C THR A 122 -7.24 -34.33 -5.37
N SER A 123 -7.63 -35.55 -5.00
CA SER A 123 -6.85 -36.49 -4.20
C SER A 123 -6.04 -37.46 -5.07
N HIS A 124 -5.17 -38.23 -4.41
CA HIS A 124 -4.37 -39.33 -4.95
C HIS A 124 -4.27 -40.44 -3.89
N ARG A 125 -3.76 -41.62 -4.26
CA ARG A 125 -3.47 -42.70 -3.30
C ARG A 125 -2.19 -42.44 -2.52
N TYR A 126 -2.18 -42.85 -1.25
CA TYR A 126 -1.18 -42.45 -0.25
C TYR A 126 -0.19 -43.57 0.09
N SER A 127 1.04 -43.18 0.46
CA SER A 127 2.02 -44.03 1.11
C SER A 127 1.62 -44.28 2.58
N PRO A 128 2.14 -45.32 3.24
CA PRO A 128 3.09 -46.32 2.77
C PRO A 128 2.46 -47.48 2.00
N ARG A 129 1.12 -47.56 1.87
CA ARG A 129 0.45 -48.61 1.09
C ARG A 129 0.78 -48.53 -0.39
N TYR A 130 0.88 -47.32 -0.92
CA TYR A 130 1.17 -47.05 -2.32
C TYR A 130 2.44 -46.19 -2.43
N THR A 131 3.54 -46.79 -2.85
CA THR A 131 4.82 -46.11 -3.10
C THR A 131 4.86 -45.52 -4.51
N PHE A 132 5.95 -44.82 -4.85
CA PHE A 132 6.18 -44.35 -6.22
C PHE A 132 6.08 -45.50 -7.24
N PRO A 133 5.43 -45.33 -8.41
CA PRO A 133 4.88 -44.09 -8.99
C PRO A 133 3.36 -43.90 -8.79
N VAL A 134 2.73 -44.55 -7.82
CA VAL A 134 1.26 -44.65 -7.77
C VAL A 134 0.57 -43.29 -7.69
N ALA A 135 1.01 -42.40 -6.80
CA ALA A 135 0.40 -41.07 -6.66
C ALA A 135 0.55 -40.23 -7.95
N HIS A 136 1.68 -40.37 -8.66
CA HIS A 136 1.91 -39.69 -9.94
C HIS A 136 0.99 -40.23 -11.03
N ARG A 137 0.85 -41.56 -11.11
CA ARG A 137 -0.07 -42.20 -12.05
C ARG A 137 -1.52 -41.75 -11.80
N ASP A 138 -1.92 -41.59 -10.53
CA ASP A 138 -3.27 -41.14 -10.18
C ASP A 138 -3.56 -39.72 -10.68
N VAL A 139 -2.64 -38.77 -10.46
CA VAL A 139 -2.87 -37.38 -10.88
C VAL A 139 -2.77 -37.20 -12.39
N GLN A 140 -1.98 -38.04 -13.07
CA GLN A 140 -1.96 -38.12 -14.53
C GLN A 140 -3.27 -38.69 -15.09
N ASP A 141 -3.82 -39.75 -14.50
CA ASP A 141 -5.14 -40.29 -14.87
C ASP A 141 -6.23 -39.23 -14.65
N VAL A 142 -6.13 -38.44 -13.58
CA VAL A 142 -7.03 -37.29 -13.35
C VAL A 142 -6.90 -36.26 -14.45
N ALA A 143 -5.69 -35.88 -14.84
CA ALA A 143 -5.48 -34.90 -15.91
C ALA A 143 -6.04 -35.39 -17.25
N GLU A 144 -5.81 -36.65 -17.61
CA GLU A 144 -6.40 -37.29 -18.80
C GLU A 144 -7.93 -37.29 -18.75
N TRP A 145 -8.51 -37.67 -17.61
CA TRP A 145 -9.96 -37.66 -17.44
C TRP A 145 -10.55 -36.25 -17.57
N LEU A 146 -9.84 -35.23 -17.07
CA LEU A 146 -10.24 -33.83 -17.20
C LEU A 146 -10.17 -33.37 -18.67
N ILE A 147 -9.14 -33.76 -19.42
CA ILE A 147 -9.03 -33.47 -20.85
C ILE A 147 -10.26 -34.01 -21.61
N GLU A 148 -10.69 -35.22 -21.29
CA GLU A 148 -11.83 -35.88 -21.95
C GLU A 148 -13.20 -35.29 -21.53
N ASN A 149 -13.32 -34.71 -20.33
CA ASN A 149 -14.62 -34.42 -19.73
C ASN A 149 -14.88 -32.93 -19.43
N ALA A 150 -13.86 -32.08 -19.31
CA ALA A 150 -14.02 -30.70 -18.81
C ALA A 150 -14.92 -29.84 -19.71
N GLY A 151 -14.78 -29.94 -21.04
CA GLY A 151 -15.61 -29.18 -21.98
C GLY A 151 -17.09 -29.53 -21.84
N ARG A 152 -17.41 -30.83 -21.80
CA ARG A 152 -18.80 -31.31 -21.67
C ARG A 152 -19.42 -31.02 -20.30
N LEU A 153 -18.65 -31.13 -19.23
CA LEU A 153 -19.17 -31.02 -17.87
C LEU A 153 -19.26 -29.58 -17.37
N TRP A 154 -18.31 -28.72 -17.77
CA TRP A 154 -18.14 -27.39 -17.18
C TRP A 154 -17.87 -26.28 -18.19
N ASP A 155 -17.95 -26.56 -19.49
CA ASP A 155 -17.67 -25.57 -20.54
C ASP A 155 -16.25 -24.98 -20.40
N ALA A 156 -15.30 -25.83 -19.98
CA ALA A 156 -13.91 -25.48 -19.75
C ALA A 156 -13.01 -26.13 -20.81
N ASP A 157 -12.08 -25.34 -21.35
CA ASP A 157 -11.13 -25.78 -22.37
C ASP A 157 -9.84 -26.31 -21.72
N PRO A 158 -9.56 -27.62 -21.82
CA PRO A 158 -8.35 -28.21 -21.26
C PRO A 158 -7.06 -27.71 -21.93
N ARG A 159 -7.12 -27.09 -23.11
CA ARG A 159 -5.95 -26.44 -23.73
C ARG A 159 -5.53 -25.17 -23.01
N LEU A 160 -6.36 -24.66 -22.09
CA LEU A 160 -6.05 -23.55 -21.19
C LEU A 160 -5.76 -24.03 -19.76
N MET A 161 -5.34 -25.29 -19.60
CA MET A 161 -5.08 -25.87 -18.28
C MET A 161 -3.88 -25.23 -17.59
N SER A 162 -4.07 -24.88 -16.32
CA SER A 162 -3.02 -24.54 -15.37
C SER A 162 -3.06 -25.50 -14.19
N VAL A 163 -1.94 -25.63 -13.47
CA VAL A 163 -1.83 -26.52 -12.30
C VAL A 163 -1.33 -25.77 -11.08
N SER A 164 -1.71 -26.24 -9.91
CA SER A 164 -1.11 -25.81 -8.64
C SER A 164 -0.91 -26.99 -7.70
N GLY A 165 0.01 -26.82 -6.76
CA GLY A 165 0.22 -27.83 -5.75
C GLY A 165 0.93 -27.32 -4.51
N PHE A 166 0.57 -27.91 -3.37
CA PHE A 166 1.11 -27.56 -2.06
C PHE A 166 1.96 -28.71 -1.53
N SER A 167 3.19 -28.44 -1.08
CA SER A 167 4.15 -29.46 -0.65
C SER A 167 4.24 -30.58 -1.69
N THR A 168 4.03 -31.84 -1.32
CA THR A 168 4.00 -32.99 -2.24
C THR A 168 3.02 -32.84 -3.41
N GLY A 169 1.96 -32.05 -3.25
CA GLY A 169 1.06 -31.72 -4.34
C GLY A 169 1.73 -30.90 -5.44
N GLY A 170 2.74 -30.08 -5.10
CA GLY A 170 3.54 -29.35 -6.07
C GLY A 170 4.44 -30.26 -6.90
N ASN A 171 5.08 -31.24 -6.25
CA ASN A 171 5.82 -32.32 -6.94
C ASN A 171 4.91 -33.06 -7.94
N LEU A 172 3.73 -33.48 -7.50
CA LEU A 172 2.72 -34.13 -8.36
C LEU A 172 2.23 -33.23 -9.50
N ALA A 173 2.05 -31.93 -9.26
CA ALA A 173 1.62 -30.97 -10.28
C ALA A 173 2.67 -30.78 -11.37
N LEU A 174 3.95 -30.73 -11.00
CA LEU A 174 5.07 -30.76 -11.96
C LEU A 174 5.11 -32.08 -12.72
N GLY A 175 4.81 -33.21 -12.07
CA GLY A 175 4.69 -34.52 -12.73
C GLY A 175 3.55 -34.58 -13.77
N VAL A 176 2.42 -33.90 -13.52
CA VAL A 176 1.33 -33.73 -14.51
C VAL A 176 1.80 -32.87 -15.68
N ALA A 177 2.50 -31.77 -15.41
CA ALA A 177 3.03 -30.91 -16.47
C ALA A 177 4.01 -31.65 -17.38
N GLN A 178 4.95 -32.40 -16.81
CA GLN A 178 5.89 -33.25 -17.55
C GLN A 178 5.16 -34.30 -18.40
N TRP A 179 4.12 -34.92 -17.86
CA TRP A 179 3.31 -35.90 -18.60
C TRP A 179 2.62 -35.31 -19.83
N LEU A 180 2.12 -34.07 -19.72
CA LEU A 180 1.39 -33.40 -20.79
C LEU A 180 2.26 -32.54 -21.72
N ALA A 181 3.56 -32.41 -21.44
CA ALA A 181 4.44 -31.42 -22.09
C ALA A 181 4.44 -31.48 -23.62
N ARG A 182 4.37 -32.70 -24.19
CA ARG A 182 4.38 -32.95 -25.64
C ARG A 182 3.00 -33.09 -26.27
N SER A 183 1.93 -32.84 -25.51
CA SER A 183 0.55 -32.87 -26.01
C SER A 183 0.05 -31.46 -26.33
N GLU A 184 -1.03 -31.36 -27.13
CA GLU A 184 -1.74 -30.08 -27.34
C GLU A 184 -2.35 -29.49 -26.04
N PHE A 185 -2.46 -30.33 -25.00
CA PHE A 185 -2.97 -30.00 -23.67
C PHE A 185 -1.84 -29.67 -22.68
N ASN A 186 -0.66 -29.27 -23.17
CA ASN A 186 0.44 -28.88 -22.30
C ASN A 186 0.03 -27.76 -21.33
N VAL A 187 0.49 -27.90 -20.09
CA VAL A 187 0.14 -27.00 -18.98
C VAL A 187 0.69 -25.59 -19.25
N LYS A 188 -0.17 -24.58 -19.18
CA LYS A 188 0.19 -23.19 -19.52
C LYS A 188 0.85 -22.43 -18.37
N ALA A 189 0.53 -22.82 -17.13
CA ALA A 189 1.06 -22.20 -15.92
C ALA A 189 1.06 -23.19 -14.74
N ALA A 190 2.07 -23.08 -13.88
CA ALA A 190 2.22 -23.84 -12.64
C ALA A 190 2.47 -22.92 -11.44
N VAL A 191 1.71 -23.11 -10.35
CA VAL A 191 1.93 -22.43 -9.06
C VAL A 191 2.27 -23.44 -7.95
N MET A 192 3.49 -23.39 -7.44
CA MET A 192 4.05 -24.37 -6.51
C MET A 192 4.32 -23.76 -5.14
N PHE A 193 3.73 -24.34 -4.09
CA PHE A 193 3.96 -23.93 -2.71
C PHE A 193 4.87 -24.96 -2.02
N TYR A 194 6.07 -24.54 -1.60
CA TYR A 194 7.06 -25.33 -0.85
C TYR A 194 7.19 -26.79 -1.32
N ALA A 195 7.34 -26.97 -2.63
CA ALA A 195 7.28 -28.28 -3.28
C ALA A 195 8.60 -29.06 -3.08
N PRO A 196 8.55 -30.36 -2.74
CA PRO A 196 9.74 -31.18 -2.73
C PRO A 196 10.17 -31.47 -4.17
N VAL A 197 11.36 -31.01 -4.54
CA VAL A 197 11.87 -31.12 -5.93
C VAL A 197 13.04 -32.10 -6.04
N ASP A 198 13.71 -32.45 -4.94
CA ASP A 198 14.75 -33.46 -4.88
C ASP A 198 14.46 -34.51 -3.80
N LEU A 199 13.82 -35.61 -4.23
CA LEU A 199 13.60 -36.79 -3.38
C LEU A 199 14.77 -37.79 -3.39
N ARG A 200 15.92 -37.48 -4.03
CA ARG A 200 17.12 -38.35 -4.02
C ARG A 200 17.80 -38.35 -2.66
N LEU A 201 17.63 -37.26 -1.92
CA LEU A 201 18.04 -37.15 -0.54
C LEU A 201 16.88 -37.50 0.38
N SER A 202 17.15 -38.31 1.40
CA SER A 202 16.19 -38.57 2.47
C SER A 202 15.98 -37.29 3.29
N PRO A 203 14.83 -37.07 3.95
CA PRO A 203 14.57 -35.85 4.70
C PRO A 203 15.62 -35.47 5.75
N TRP A 204 16.29 -36.45 6.37
CA TRP A 204 17.35 -36.22 7.36
C TRP A 204 18.73 -35.89 6.74
N GLU A 205 18.90 -36.08 5.43
CA GLU A 205 20.12 -35.76 4.68
C GLU A 205 20.04 -34.36 4.05
N LYS A 206 18.85 -33.73 4.05
CA LYS A 206 18.64 -32.40 3.49
C LYS A 206 19.31 -31.32 4.34
N LEU A 207 19.89 -30.33 3.66
CA LEU A 207 20.47 -29.15 4.29
C LEU A 207 19.40 -28.37 5.06
N LYS A 208 19.65 -28.15 6.36
CA LYS A 208 18.78 -27.36 7.22
C LYS A 208 19.17 -25.87 7.12
N PRO A 209 18.21 -24.96 6.91
CA PRO A 209 18.47 -23.52 6.92
C PRO A 209 19.06 -23.03 8.25
N ALA A 210 19.75 -21.88 8.24
CA ALA A 210 20.37 -21.31 9.44
C ALA A 210 19.38 -21.00 10.58
N LYS A 211 18.12 -20.69 10.24
CA LYS A 211 17.02 -20.41 11.18
C LYS A 211 16.19 -21.65 11.53
N TYR A 212 16.62 -22.86 11.15
CA TYR A 212 15.86 -24.09 11.40
C TYR A 212 15.84 -24.43 12.90
N LEU A 213 14.71 -24.95 13.39
CA LEU A 213 14.53 -25.28 14.81
C LEU A 213 15.48 -26.39 15.28
N ASP A 214 16.06 -26.23 16.48
CA ASP A 214 16.94 -27.24 17.12
C ASP A 214 16.28 -28.62 17.25
N LYS A 215 14.96 -28.64 17.46
CA LYS A 215 14.14 -29.86 17.46
C LYS A 215 13.19 -29.80 16.28
N ASP A 216 13.41 -30.68 15.30
CA ASP A 216 12.54 -30.80 14.14
C ASP A 216 11.15 -31.33 14.56
N PRO A 217 10.09 -30.53 14.43
CA PRO A 217 8.74 -30.92 14.87
C PRO A 217 8.16 -32.06 14.03
N LEU A 218 8.71 -32.33 12.85
CA LEU A 218 8.30 -33.40 11.95
C LEU A 218 9.16 -34.66 12.08
N ALA A 219 10.25 -34.66 12.86
CA ALA A 219 11.21 -35.76 12.97
C ALA A 219 10.55 -37.15 13.17
N PHE A 220 9.48 -37.21 13.94
CA PHE A 220 8.73 -38.45 14.19
C PHE A 220 8.03 -38.99 12.93
N VAL A 221 7.55 -38.10 12.06
CA VAL A 221 6.75 -38.40 10.86
C VAL A 221 7.61 -38.45 9.58
N LEU A 222 8.80 -37.86 9.57
CA LEU A 222 9.70 -37.86 8.40
C LEU A 222 9.93 -39.26 7.80
N PRO A 223 10.17 -40.35 8.56
CA PRO A 223 10.31 -41.69 7.98
C PRO A 223 9.05 -42.18 7.25
N LEU A 224 7.86 -41.77 7.70
CA LEU A 224 6.61 -42.09 7.00
C LEU A 224 6.48 -41.28 5.71
N MET A 225 6.82 -39.98 5.73
CA MET A 225 6.81 -39.15 4.51
C MET A 225 7.81 -39.67 3.49
N ASP A 226 8.96 -40.15 3.96
CA ASP A 226 9.98 -40.78 3.14
C ASP A 226 9.49 -42.06 2.46
N ALA A 227 8.56 -42.81 3.07
CA ALA A 227 8.11 -44.11 2.60
C ALA A 227 7.59 -44.12 1.15
N TYR A 228 7.12 -42.99 0.62
CA TYR A 228 6.70 -42.90 -0.77
C TYR A 228 7.86 -43.09 -1.76
N ALA A 229 9.01 -42.45 -1.48
CA ALA A 229 10.19 -42.49 -2.32
C ALA A 229 11.22 -43.52 -1.82
N GLY A 230 11.36 -43.74 -0.52
CA GLY A 230 12.51 -44.41 0.09
C GLY A 230 12.85 -45.79 -0.50
N LEU A 231 11.87 -46.69 -0.65
CA LEU A 231 12.10 -48.03 -1.22
C LEU A 231 12.36 -48.01 -2.73
N GLU A 232 11.89 -46.98 -3.43
CA GLU A 232 11.93 -46.87 -4.89
C GLU A 232 13.02 -45.88 -5.36
N ARG A 233 13.62 -45.13 -4.43
CA ARG A 233 14.54 -44.01 -4.67
C ARG A 233 15.73 -44.44 -5.50
N GLU A 234 16.35 -45.57 -5.18
CA GLU A 234 17.52 -46.04 -5.92
C GLU A 234 17.14 -46.46 -7.34
N LYS A 235 16.02 -47.17 -7.49
CA LYS A 235 15.53 -47.65 -8.77
C LYS A 235 15.13 -46.51 -9.71
N TYR A 236 14.62 -45.41 -9.17
CA TYR A 236 14.15 -44.25 -9.94
C TYR A 236 14.98 -42.99 -9.66
N ARG A 237 16.26 -43.14 -9.28
CA ARG A 237 17.16 -42.06 -8.90
C ARG A 237 17.26 -40.95 -9.95
N ASP A 238 17.21 -41.33 -11.23
CA ASP A 238 17.32 -40.42 -12.37
C ASP A 238 15.96 -40.06 -12.99
N SER A 239 14.85 -40.39 -12.32
CA SER A 239 13.50 -40.11 -12.82
C SER A 239 13.11 -38.64 -12.58
N PRO A 240 12.96 -37.80 -13.63
CA PRO A 240 12.60 -36.38 -13.48
C PRO A 240 11.16 -36.18 -12.97
N ILE A 241 10.32 -37.21 -13.08
CA ILE A 241 8.96 -37.18 -12.53
C ILE A 241 9.01 -37.33 -11.00
N LEU A 242 9.88 -38.18 -10.45
CA LEU A 242 10.06 -38.31 -9.00
C LEU A 242 10.90 -37.14 -8.44
N HIS A 243 11.91 -36.72 -9.20
CA HIS A 243 12.84 -35.67 -8.85
C HIS A 243 12.73 -34.52 -9.86
N PRO A 244 11.75 -33.59 -9.73
CA PRO A 244 11.60 -32.46 -10.65
C PRO A 244 12.87 -31.63 -10.84
N ILE A 245 13.79 -31.62 -9.87
CA ILE A 245 15.10 -31.01 -10.00
C ILE A 245 15.94 -31.59 -11.16
N LEU A 246 15.57 -32.73 -11.74
CA LEU A 246 16.24 -33.32 -12.91
C LEU A 246 15.50 -33.06 -14.22
N ALA A 247 14.32 -32.44 -14.18
CA ALA A 247 13.51 -32.20 -15.37
C ALA A 247 14.18 -31.21 -16.30
N ASP A 248 14.13 -31.49 -17.60
CA ASP A 248 14.42 -30.53 -18.66
C ASP A 248 13.36 -29.42 -18.63
N ILE A 249 13.78 -28.16 -18.72
CA ILE A 249 12.88 -27.01 -18.77
C ILE A 249 11.84 -27.12 -19.91
N GLU A 250 12.19 -27.77 -21.03
CA GLU A 250 11.24 -28.01 -22.14
C GLU A 250 10.10 -28.97 -21.77
N SER A 251 10.28 -29.79 -20.73
CA SER A 251 9.24 -30.66 -20.19
C SER A 251 8.35 -29.95 -19.15
N LEU A 252 8.64 -28.69 -18.82
CA LEU A 252 7.94 -27.92 -17.79
C LEU A 252 7.09 -26.79 -18.39
N PRO A 253 6.12 -26.24 -17.63
CA PRO A 253 5.31 -25.11 -18.08
C PRO A 253 6.16 -23.87 -18.34
N ARG A 254 5.78 -23.06 -19.33
CA ARG A 254 6.51 -21.81 -19.62
C ARG A 254 6.35 -20.74 -18.54
N ASN A 255 5.24 -20.75 -17.79
CA ASN A 255 5.02 -19.83 -16.67
C ASN A 255 5.02 -20.60 -15.36
N MET A 256 5.98 -20.32 -14.49
CA MET A 256 6.10 -21.00 -13.19
C MET A 256 6.31 -20.01 -12.06
N LEU A 257 5.50 -20.15 -11.01
CA LEU A 257 5.64 -19.40 -9.77
C LEU A 257 5.91 -20.37 -8.62
N PHE A 258 7.03 -20.16 -7.92
CA PHE A 258 7.42 -20.91 -6.74
C PHE A 258 7.29 -20.03 -5.50
N LEU A 259 6.55 -20.50 -4.51
CA LEU A 259 6.45 -19.89 -3.18
C LEU A 259 7.26 -20.75 -2.20
N CYS A 260 8.38 -20.22 -1.74
CA CYS A 260 9.37 -20.94 -0.95
C CYS A 260 9.41 -20.37 0.48
N ALA A 261 9.33 -21.24 1.47
CA ALA A 261 9.45 -20.87 2.89
C ALA A 261 10.92 -20.99 3.32
N GLU A 262 11.51 -19.94 3.92
CA GLU A 262 12.95 -19.95 4.27
C GLU A 262 13.30 -20.88 5.43
N VAL A 263 12.36 -21.13 6.35
CA VAL A 263 12.55 -22.01 7.52
C VAL A 263 11.98 -23.40 7.21
N ASP A 264 12.47 -23.99 6.12
CA ASP A 264 12.03 -25.28 5.58
C ASP A 264 13.21 -26.12 5.07
N ILE A 265 13.20 -27.44 5.31
CA ILE A 265 14.21 -28.37 4.77
C ILE A 265 14.17 -28.47 3.24
N LEU A 266 13.07 -28.06 2.61
CA LEU A 266 12.91 -28.01 1.17
C LEU A 266 13.44 -26.70 0.55
N PHE A 267 13.77 -25.70 1.37
CA PHE A 267 14.19 -24.39 0.89
C PHE A 267 15.40 -24.46 -0.04
N HIS A 268 16.45 -25.19 0.37
CA HIS A 268 17.68 -25.28 -0.39
C HIS A 268 17.47 -25.89 -1.79
N GLU A 269 16.79 -27.04 -1.87
CA GLU A 269 16.51 -27.70 -3.15
C GLU A 269 15.63 -26.86 -4.07
N GLN A 270 14.66 -26.12 -3.51
CA GLN A 270 13.80 -25.22 -4.28
C GLN A 270 14.59 -24.02 -4.81
N THR A 271 15.45 -23.42 -4.00
CA THR A 271 16.31 -22.31 -4.41
C THR A 271 17.26 -22.74 -5.53
N VAL A 272 17.91 -23.91 -5.39
CA VAL A 272 18.77 -24.48 -6.44
C VAL A 272 17.97 -24.70 -7.73
N PHE A 273 16.78 -25.32 -7.63
CA PHE A 273 15.95 -25.60 -8.80
C PHE A 273 15.44 -24.33 -9.49
N VAL A 274 14.94 -23.36 -8.73
CA VAL A 274 14.42 -22.09 -9.27
C VAL A 274 15.53 -21.29 -9.95
N ASN A 275 16.71 -21.22 -9.35
CA ASN A 275 17.85 -20.51 -9.96
C ASN A 275 18.28 -21.18 -11.26
N ARG A 276 18.40 -22.52 -11.27
CA ARG A 276 18.72 -23.26 -12.49
C ARG A 276 17.70 -22.99 -13.60
N LEU A 277 16.41 -23.06 -13.29
CA LEU A 277 15.35 -22.78 -14.26
C LEU A 277 15.37 -21.33 -14.78
N LYS A 278 15.71 -20.35 -13.92
CA LYS A 278 15.88 -18.96 -14.35
C LYS A 278 17.04 -18.80 -15.33
N ASP A 279 18.17 -19.46 -15.05
CA ASP A 279 19.35 -19.42 -15.92
C ASP A 279 19.08 -20.10 -17.28
N GLU A 280 18.46 -21.29 -17.26
CA GLU A 280 18.02 -22.01 -18.47
C GLU A 280 16.99 -21.19 -19.27
N ALA A 281 16.02 -20.57 -18.60
CA ALA A 281 15.04 -19.69 -19.22
C ALA A 281 15.69 -18.45 -19.86
N ALA A 282 16.65 -17.82 -19.20
CA ALA A 282 17.36 -16.67 -19.74
C ALA A 282 18.18 -17.02 -20.99
N ALA A 283 18.80 -18.21 -21.04
CA ALA A 283 19.47 -18.71 -22.23
C ALA A 283 18.49 -18.91 -23.39
N LEU A 284 17.40 -19.66 -23.16
CA LEU A 284 16.40 -19.96 -24.20
C LEU A 284 15.63 -18.71 -24.68
N ASN A 285 15.35 -17.76 -23.78
CA ASN A 285 14.65 -16.53 -24.16
C ASN A 285 15.49 -15.66 -25.09
N ARG A 286 16.82 -15.59 -24.88
CA ARG A 286 17.73 -14.88 -25.80
C ARG A 286 17.77 -15.53 -27.18
N GLU A 287 17.73 -16.85 -27.26
CA GLU A 287 17.63 -17.56 -28.54
C GLU A 287 16.30 -17.26 -29.25
N ILE A 288 15.19 -17.23 -28.50
CA ILE A 288 13.87 -16.88 -29.04
C ILE A 288 13.84 -15.45 -29.58
N GLU A 289 14.40 -14.50 -28.84
CA GLU A 289 14.51 -13.09 -29.24
C GLU A 289 15.36 -12.94 -30.51
N GLY A 290 16.54 -13.58 -30.56
CA GLY A 290 17.41 -13.55 -31.75
C GLY A 290 16.78 -14.19 -32.99
N LEU A 291 15.98 -15.26 -32.82
CA LEU A 291 15.21 -15.86 -33.92
C LEU A 291 14.05 -14.96 -34.39
N GLN A 292 13.42 -14.22 -33.48
CA GLN A 292 12.37 -13.25 -33.83
C GLN A 292 12.93 -12.03 -34.57
N GLU A 293 14.10 -11.53 -34.18
CA GLU A 293 14.81 -10.45 -34.86
C GLU A 293 15.27 -10.88 -36.27
N ALA A 294 15.89 -12.06 -36.40
CA ALA A 294 16.31 -12.61 -37.69
C ALA A 294 15.14 -12.86 -38.67
N SER A 295 13.94 -13.11 -38.15
CA SER A 295 12.72 -13.28 -38.94
C SER A 295 12.11 -11.95 -39.44
N GLN A 296 12.49 -10.81 -38.85
CA GLN A 296 12.00 -9.48 -39.24
C GLN A 296 12.88 -8.80 -40.30
N ASP A 297 14.15 -9.19 -40.42
CA ASP A 297 15.13 -8.56 -41.35
C ASP A 297 15.09 -9.07 -42.81
N HIS A 298 14.19 -10.01 -43.16
CA HIS A 298 14.01 -10.47 -44.56
C HIS A 298 12.56 -10.50 -45.03
N PRO A 299 12.03 -9.38 -45.57
CA PRO A 299 10.79 -9.36 -46.32
C PRO A 299 11.09 -9.32 -47.83
N SER A 300 11.51 -10.42 -48.46
CA SER A 300 11.31 -10.58 -49.91
C SER A 300 11.56 -12.01 -50.42
N ASN A 301 10.65 -12.39 -51.33
CA ASN A 301 10.69 -13.52 -52.27
C ASN A 301 10.54 -14.94 -51.70
N ARG A 302 9.31 -15.44 -51.74
CA ARG A 302 8.99 -16.85 -52.06
C ARG A 302 7.54 -16.97 -52.54
N GLU A 303 7.28 -16.44 -53.74
CA GLU A 303 6.41 -17.16 -54.67
C GLU A 303 7.29 -18.22 -55.35
N ASP A 304 6.71 -19.38 -55.66
CA ASP A 304 7.34 -20.57 -56.25
C ASP A 304 8.19 -21.48 -55.33
N LYS A 305 7.49 -22.30 -54.54
CA LYS A 305 7.69 -23.77 -54.48
C LYS A 305 6.61 -24.42 -53.60
N VAL A 306 5.46 -24.69 -54.23
CA VAL A 306 4.48 -25.64 -53.70
C VAL A 306 4.89 -27.03 -54.14
N SER A 307 5.40 -27.84 -53.21
CA SER A 307 5.11 -29.28 -53.07
C SER A 307 6.13 -29.95 -52.14
N LEU A 308 5.61 -30.68 -51.15
CA LEU A 308 6.30 -31.57 -50.20
C LEU A 308 7.06 -30.89 -49.05
N ALA A 309 6.32 -30.26 -48.14
CA ALA A 309 6.71 -30.17 -46.73
C ALA A 309 5.49 -30.49 -45.86
N SER A 310 5.62 -31.54 -45.05
CA SER A 310 4.63 -31.98 -44.07
C SER A 310 4.34 -30.87 -43.05
N GLU A 311 3.05 -30.72 -42.74
CA GLU A 311 2.46 -29.87 -41.70
C GLU A 311 3.27 -29.89 -40.38
N ASN A 312 4.16 -28.92 -40.14
CA ASN A 312 4.66 -28.58 -38.80
C ASN A 312 5.52 -27.29 -38.78
N GLU A 313 5.00 -26.17 -39.28
CA GLU A 313 5.62 -24.85 -39.01
C GLU A 313 4.55 -23.80 -38.74
N GLY A 314 4.68 -23.09 -37.61
CA GLY A 314 3.86 -21.92 -37.30
C GLY A 314 3.47 -21.67 -35.84
N THR A 315 4.27 -22.05 -34.84
CA THR A 315 4.08 -21.53 -33.46
C THR A 315 5.33 -20.81 -33.01
N VAL A 316 5.26 -19.47 -33.00
CA VAL A 316 6.20 -18.59 -32.30
C VAL A 316 6.37 -19.10 -30.87
N ARG A 317 7.58 -19.57 -30.52
CA ARG A 317 7.89 -20.04 -29.16
C ARG A 317 7.75 -18.85 -28.21
N ARG A 318 6.84 -18.92 -27.23
CA ARG A 318 6.66 -17.90 -26.19
C ARG A 318 7.82 -17.96 -25.18
N PRO A 319 8.26 -16.84 -24.60
CA PRO A 319 9.33 -16.85 -23.60
C PRO A 319 8.91 -17.61 -22.32
N TYR A 320 9.89 -18.11 -21.58
CA TYR A 320 9.74 -18.64 -20.24
C TYR A 320 9.71 -17.50 -19.22
N ASN A 321 8.83 -17.62 -18.22
CA ASN A 321 8.74 -16.73 -17.06
C ASN A 321 8.78 -17.56 -15.77
N ILE A 322 9.89 -17.46 -15.05
CA ILE A 322 10.16 -18.22 -13.82
C ILE A 322 10.29 -17.24 -12.66
N GLU A 323 9.35 -17.29 -11.73
CA GLU A 323 9.32 -16.45 -10.54
C GLU A 323 9.50 -17.29 -9.28
N GLY A 324 10.34 -16.81 -8.36
CA GLY A 324 10.53 -17.38 -7.03
C GLY A 324 10.27 -16.30 -5.99
N MET A 325 9.27 -16.51 -5.15
CA MET A 325 8.97 -15.69 -3.98
C MET A 325 9.44 -16.42 -2.74
N PHE A 326 10.41 -15.82 -2.05
CA PHE A 326 10.99 -16.36 -0.83
C PHE A 326 10.40 -15.61 0.36
N PHE A 327 9.88 -16.35 1.34
CA PHE A 327 9.19 -15.79 2.50
C PHE A 327 10.01 -16.03 3.77
N ASP A 328 10.60 -14.94 4.27
CA ASP A 328 11.38 -14.90 5.50
C ASP A 328 10.53 -15.36 6.70
N ASP A 329 11.17 -16.10 7.61
CA ASP A 329 10.59 -16.56 8.88
C ASP A 329 9.31 -17.42 8.77
N GLN A 330 8.96 -17.90 7.56
CA GLN A 330 7.88 -18.87 7.36
C GLN A 330 8.39 -20.31 7.47
N ILE A 331 7.58 -21.17 8.10
CA ILE A 331 7.85 -22.60 8.28
C ILE A 331 7.03 -23.47 7.32
N HIS A 332 7.48 -24.70 7.07
CA HIS A 332 6.79 -25.66 6.19
C HIS A 332 5.28 -25.75 6.47
N GLY A 333 4.44 -25.56 5.44
CA GLY A 333 2.99 -25.69 5.55
C GLY A 333 2.27 -24.49 6.20
N TRP A 334 3.00 -23.51 6.73
CA TRP A 334 2.48 -22.23 7.23
C TRP A 334 3.09 -21.09 6.43
N ILE A 335 2.50 -20.83 5.26
CA ILE A 335 2.59 -19.52 4.62
C ILE A 335 1.39 -18.73 5.16
N GLU A 336 1.62 -17.80 6.08
CA GLU A 336 0.55 -17.00 6.65
C GLU A 336 -0.17 -16.21 5.55
N SER A 337 -1.50 -16.31 5.55
CA SER A 337 -2.32 -15.60 4.58
C SER A 337 -2.23 -14.11 4.82
N ALA A 338 -1.82 -13.37 3.80
CA ALA A 338 -1.78 -11.92 3.80
C ALA A 338 -3.12 -11.33 4.29
N GLU A 339 -3.07 -10.43 5.28
CA GLU A 339 -4.23 -9.88 5.97
C GLU A 339 -4.66 -8.56 5.31
N TYR A 340 -5.95 -8.42 5.01
CA TYR A 340 -6.49 -7.20 4.41
C TYR A 340 -6.88 -6.20 5.51
N HIS A 341 -6.06 -5.16 5.70
CA HIS A 341 -6.23 -4.13 6.71
C HIS A 341 -6.96 -2.92 6.16
N HIS A 342 -8.08 -2.55 6.79
CA HIS A 342 -8.88 -1.38 6.43
C HIS A 342 -8.28 -0.10 6.99
N PHE A 343 -7.80 0.80 6.12
CA PHE A 343 -7.42 2.15 6.56
C PHE A 343 -8.66 3.06 6.75
N ILE A 344 -9.80 2.74 6.10
CA ILE A 344 -11.12 3.25 6.49
C ILE A 344 -11.96 2.12 7.12
N PRO A 345 -12.29 2.16 8.42
CA PRO A 345 -12.99 1.10 9.13
C PRO A 345 -14.33 0.73 8.51
N ARG A 346 -14.62 -0.57 8.53
CA ARG A 346 -15.88 -1.12 8.02
C ARG A 346 -17.11 -0.53 8.69
N PHE A 347 -17.04 -0.15 9.97
CA PHE A 347 -18.19 0.42 10.68
C PHE A 347 -18.59 1.81 10.14
N LEU A 348 -17.62 2.58 9.64
CA LEU A 348 -17.85 3.86 8.95
C LEU A 348 -18.34 3.61 7.53
N LEU A 349 -17.69 2.70 6.79
CA LEU A 349 -18.11 2.39 5.43
C LEU A 349 -19.54 1.87 5.32
N ARG A 350 -20.00 1.11 6.33
CA ARG A 350 -21.41 0.68 6.42
C ARG A 350 -22.40 1.85 6.47
N GLN A 351 -22.00 3.04 6.93
CA GLN A 351 -22.86 4.23 6.93
C GLN A 351 -23.04 4.84 5.53
N PHE A 352 -22.28 4.37 4.55
CA PHE A 352 -22.37 4.71 3.13
C PHE A 352 -22.93 3.55 2.29
N ALA A 353 -23.47 2.50 2.92
CA ALA A 353 -24.06 1.37 2.21
C ALA A 353 -25.12 1.84 1.20
N ALA A 354 -25.09 1.23 0.01
CA ALA A 354 -26.04 1.52 -1.06
C ALA A 354 -27.48 1.24 -0.58
N LEU A 355 -28.42 2.12 -0.96
CA LEU A 355 -29.85 1.90 -0.68
C LEU A 355 -30.34 0.61 -1.37
N GLU A 356 -29.90 0.41 -2.62
CA GLU A 356 -30.16 -0.80 -3.39
C GLU A 356 -29.03 -1.80 -3.17
N GLN A 357 -29.33 -2.89 -2.48
CA GLN A 357 -28.42 -4.01 -2.30
C GLN A 357 -28.68 -5.07 -3.37
N PRO A 358 -27.63 -5.71 -3.94
CA PRO A 358 -27.81 -6.76 -4.93
C PRO A 358 -28.67 -7.90 -4.36
N PRO A 359 -29.52 -8.53 -5.20
CA PRO A 359 -30.45 -9.53 -4.72
C PRO A 359 -29.70 -10.69 -4.03
N PRO A 360 -30.26 -11.26 -2.95
CA PRO A 360 -29.67 -12.42 -2.31
C PRO A 360 -29.44 -13.54 -3.33
N ALA A 361 -28.23 -14.10 -3.38
CA ALA A 361 -27.98 -15.32 -4.15
C ALA A 361 -29.06 -16.36 -3.79
N ARG A 362 -29.84 -16.78 -4.79
CA ARG A 362 -30.99 -17.70 -4.61
C ARG A 362 -30.51 -18.99 -3.94
N ARG A 363 -30.90 -19.21 -2.68
CA ARG A 363 -30.79 -20.53 -2.05
C ARG A 363 -31.83 -21.46 -2.68
N ARG A 364 -31.40 -22.56 -3.32
CA ARG A 364 -32.31 -23.67 -3.65
C ARG A 364 -32.92 -24.21 -2.35
N ARG A 365 -34.26 -24.26 -2.30
CA ARG A 365 -35.03 -24.79 -1.15
C ARG A 365 -34.79 -26.29 -1.01
N GLY A 366 -33.85 -26.68 -0.15
CA GLY A 366 -33.78 -28.01 0.44
C GLY A 366 -34.57 -28.04 1.75
N ARG A 367 -35.43 -29.05 1.94
CA ARG A 367 -36.22 -29.27 3.17
C ARG A 367 -35.31 -29.27 4.40
N ARG A 368 -35.56 -28.37 5.37
CA ARG A 368 -34.93 -28.40 6.70
C ARG A 368 -35.74 -29.30 7.64
N PRO A 369 -35.12 -30.15 8.47
CA PRO A 369 -35.79 -30.77 9.60
C PRO A 369 -36.20 -29.70 10.64
N ARG A 370 -37.39 -29.84 11.21
CA ARG A 370 -37.90 -29.00 12.31
C ARG A 370 -37.23 -29.39 13.63
N SER A 371 -36.11 -28.78 13.96
CA SER A 371 -35.69 -28.52 15.36
C SER A 371 -34.36 -27.78 15.38
N GLN A 372 -34.39 -26.44 15.32
CA GLN A 372 -33.36 -25.55 15.87
C GLN A 372 -33.87 -24.11 15.72
N ARG A 373 -34.13 -23.45 16.86
CA ARG A 373 -34.41 -22.01 16.93
C ARG A 373 -33.18 -21.22 16.43
N PRO A 374 -33.36 -20.00 15.91
CA PRO A 374 -32.34 -19.29 15.14
C PRO A 374 -31.32 -18.61 16.06
N GLN A 375 -30.11 -19.14 16.16
CA GLN A 375 -28.94 -18.34 16.56
C GLN A 375 -28.52 -17.45 15.38
N GLY A 376 -28.25 -16.18 15.69
CA GLY A 376 -28.21 -15.04 14.78
C GLY A 376 -27.45 -15.28 13.48
N GLN A 377 -28.13 -15.00 12.36
CA GLN A 377 -27.46 -14.87 11.07
C GLN A 377 -26.44 -13.73 11.18
N SER A 378 -25.16 -14.02 10.92
CA SER A 378 -24.16 -12.99 10.67
C SER A 378 -24.73 -12.00 9.64
N PRO A 379 -24.75 -10.67 9.92
CA PRO A 379 -25.22 -9.69 8.96
C PRO A 379 -24.44 -9.86 7.65
N LYS A 380 -25.15 -10.05 6.53
CA LYS A 380 -24.53 -10.09 5.20
C LYS A 380 -23.65 -8.85 5.03
N ASP A 381 -22.45 -9.01 4.46
CA ASP A 381 -21.58 -7.87 4.19
C ASP A 381 -22.29 -6.95 3.18
N PRO A 382 -22.58 -5.69 3.54
CA PRO A 382 -23.29 -4.78 2.66
C PRO A 382 -22.38 -4.28 1.55
N PHE A 383 -22.99 -3.80 0.47
CA PHE A 383 -22.31 -3.17 -0.65
C PHE A 383 -22.42 -1.64 -0.56
N VAL A 384 -21.37 -0.95 -1.02
CA VAL A 384 -21.34 0.50 -1.23
C VAL A 384 -21.36 0.80 -2.73
N ASN A 385 -21.93 1.94 -3.12
CA ASN A 385 -21.77 2.42 -4.49
C ASN A 385 -20.41 3.13 -4.60
N ALA A 386 -19.68 2.85 -5.69
CA ALA A 386 -18.37 3.40 -5.92
C ALA A 386 -18.17 3.82 -7.38
N VAL A 387 -17.36 4.85 -7.60
CA VAL A 387 -16.76 5.16 -8.89
C VAL A 387 -15.40 4.48 -8.92
N ASP A 388 -15.24 3.48 -9.79
CA ASP A 388 -13.94 2.86 -10.08
C ASP A 388 -13.27 3.71 -11.16
N LEU A 389 -12.23 4.47 -10.78
CA LEU A 389 -11.51 5.38 -11.66
C LEU A 389 -10.50 4.66 -12.56
N LYS A 390 -10.19 3.38 -12.32
CA LYS A 390 -9.40 2.55 -13.24
C LYS A 390 -10.25 2.10 -14.42
N LYS A 391 -11.44 1.59 -14.13
CA LYS A 391 -12.41 1.17 -15.14
C LYS A 391 -13.22 2.34 -15.71
N ASN A 392 -13.19 3.49 -15.03
CA ASN A 392 -14.01 4.66 -15.32
C ASN A 392 -15.50 4.27 -15.43
N ALA A 393 -15.97 3.58 -14.38
CA ALA A 393 -17.30 2.97 -14.32
C ALA A 393 -17.92 3.10 -12.92
N LEU A 394 -19.25 3.07 -12.88
CA LEU A 394 -20.03 3.01 -11.64
C LEU A 394 -20.23 1.54 -11.24
N VAL A 395 -19.74 1.17 -10.06
CA VAL A 395 -19.73 -0.21 -9.56
C VAL A 395 -20.33 -0.29 -8.16
N GLN A 396 -20.65 -1.50 -7.72
CA GLN A 396 -20.95 -1.80 -6.32
C GLN A 396 -19.86 -2.72 -5.76
N VAL A 397 -19.28 -2.33 -4.62
CA VAL A 397 -18.19 -3.07 -3.98
C VAL A 397 -18.60 -3.49 -2.57
N SER A 398 -18.18 -4.69 -2.17
CA SER A 398 -18.41 -5.21 -0.81
C SER A 398 -17.64 -4.36 0.20
N VAL A 399 -18.25 -3.99 1.32
CA VAL A 399 -17.57 -3.22 2.38
C VAL A 399 -16.27 -3.89 2.86
N SER A 400 -16.21 -5.22 2.91
CA SER A 400 -15.00 -5.95 3.29
C SER A 400 -13.84 -5.85 2.30
N ARG A 401 -14.03 -5.29 1.10
CA ARG A 401 -13.02 -5.24 0.02
C ARG A 401 -12.65 -3.82 -0.42
N GLU A 402 -13.21 -2.80 0.22
CA GLU A 402 -12.96 -1.40 -0.14
C GLU A 402 -12.15 -0.69 0.95
N PHE A 403 -11.30 0.26 0.55
CA PHE A 403 -10.42 1.06 1.42
C PHE A 403 -9.59 0.26 2.44
N GLY A 404 -8.93 -0.79 1.95
CA GLY A 404 -7.89 -1.49 2.68
C GLY A 404 -6.72 -1.88 1.78
N LEU A 405 -5.60 -2.23 2.42
CA LEU A 405 -4.39 -2.75 1.80
C LEU A 405 -3.96 -4.01 2.53
N VAL A 406 -3.14 -4.81 1.86
CA VAL A 406 -2.65 -6.07 2.40
C VAL A 406 -1.44 -5.81 3.31
N ASP A 407 -1.44 -6.41 4.50
CA ASP A 407 -0.33 -6.44 5.48
C ASP A 407 0.24 -5.07 5.88
N MET A 408 -0.61 -4.04 5.96
CA MET A 408 -0.19 -2.68 6.38
C MET A 408 0.54 -2.62 7.73
N TYR A 409 0.07 -3.36 8.75
CA TYR A 409 0.50 -3.18 10.14
C TYR A 409 1.25 -4.38 10.72
N ARG A 410 1.84 -5.20 9.84
CA ARG A 410 2.50 -6.43 10.25
C ARG A 410 3.94 -6.13 10.67
N ASP A 411 4.16 -6.08 11.98
CA ASP A 411 5.47 -5.80 12.58
C ASP A 411 6.18 -7.10 12.99
N GLN A 412 6.90 -7.71 12.05
CA GLN A 412 7.59 -8.98 12.29
C GLN A 412 8.67 -8.89 13.38
N GLY A 413 9.19 -7.69 13.67
CA GLY A 413 10.17 -7.46 14.72
C GLY A 413 9.58 -7.47 16.14
N TYR A 414 8.26 -7.54 16.29
CA TYR A 414 7.57 -7.47 17.57
C TYR A 414 7.03 -8.84 18.05
N PRO A 415 7.06 -9.17 19.36
CA PRO A 415 6.59 -10.47 19.87
C PRO A 415 5.15 -10.84 19.48
N ASN A 416 4.27 -9.83 19.36
CA ASN A 416 2.98 -9.96 18.69
C ASN A 416 2.99 -9.13 17.40
N PRO A 417 3.18 -9.76 16.23
CA PRO A 417 3.24 -9.04 14.95
C PRO A 417 1.98 -8.25 14.60
N ARG A 418 0.84 -8.55 15.25
CA ARG A 418 -0.45 -7.88 15.06
C ARG A 418 -0.79 -6.86 16.14
N HIS A 419 0.16 -6.49 17.00
CA HIS A 419 -0.11 -5.61 18.13
C HIS A 419 -0.72 -4.25 17.72
N ILE A 420 -0.31 -3.70 16.57
CA ILE A 420 -0.86 -2.44 16.03
C ILE A 420 -2.33 -2.63 15.64
N GLU A 421 -2.64 -3.70 14.91
CA GLU A 421 -4.02 -4.02 14.50
C GLU A 421 -4.92 -4.29 15.71
N ASP A 422 -4.44 -5.05 16.70
CA ASP A 422 -5.17 -5.32 17.94
C ASP A 422 -5.51 -4.02 18.69
N ASN A 423 -4.57 -3.08 18.77
CA ASN A 423 -4.75 -1.80 19.44
C ASN A 423 -5.63 -0.83 18.63
N LEU A 424 -5.51 -0.83 17.31
CA LEU A 424 -6.43 -0.11 16.42
C LEU A 424 -7.86 -0.63 16.60
N GLY A 425 -8.07 -1.94 16.64
CA GLY A 425 -9.38 -2.55 16.88
C GLY A 425 -10.04 -2.09 18.19
N LYS A 426 -9.26 -1.93 19.26
CA LYS A 426 -9.75 -1.36 20.55
C LYS A 426 -10.18 0.10 20.38
N LEU A 427 -9.35 0.93 19.76
CA LEU A 427 -9.64 2.34 19.52
C LEU A 427 -10.87 2.51 18.61
N GLU A 428 -10.95 1.75 17.52
CA GLU A 428 -12.09 1.71 16.61
C GLU A 428 -13.38 1.29 17.33
N GLY A 429 -13.30 0.29 18.21
CA GLY A 429 -14.43 -0.13 19.03
C GLY A 429 -14.92 0.99 19.96
N HIS A 430 -14.01 1.79 20.53
CA HIS A 430 -14.35 2.91 21.42
C HIS A 430 -14.93 4.08 20.62
N ALA A 431 -14.23 4.52 19.57
CA ALA A 431 -14.66 5.60 18.69
C ALA A 431 -16.00 5.27 18.02
N GLY A 432 -16.19 4.03 17.55
CA GLY A 432 -17.42 3.57 16.92
C GLY A 432 -18.64 3.67 17.83
N ARG A 433 -18.49 3.40 19.15
CA ARG A 433 -19.60 3.58 20.12
C ARG A 433 -19.96 5.06 20.29
N ILE A 434 -18.98 5.94 20.41
CA ILE A 434 -19.19 7.39 20.57
C ILE A 434 -19.79 7.99 19.29
N ILE A 435 -19.26 7.62 18.12
CA ILE A 435 -19.76 8.05 16.80
C ILE A 435 -21.20 7.59 16.57
N LYS A 436 -21.53 6.35 16.96
CA LYS A 436 -22.90 5.84 16.88
C LYS A 436 -23.83 6.64 17.80
N ARG A 437 -23.41 6.91 19.05
CA ARG A 437 -24.16 7.77 19.98
C ARG A 437 -24.42 9.14 19.39
N ALA A 438 -23.39 9.80 18.85
CA ALA A 438 -23.52 11.08 18.16
C ALA A 438 -24.53 11.02 17.00
N SER A 439 -24.41 10.01 16.15
CA SER A 439 -25.30 9.82 14.99
C SER A 439 -26.75 9.58 15.40
N ASP A 440 -27.00 8.83 16.46
CA ASP A 440 -28.34 8.55 16.96
C ASP A 440 -28.94 9.76 17.70
N THR A 441 -28.14 10.48 18.49
CA THR A 441 -28.54 11.75 19.12
C THR A 441 -28.95 12.78 18.08
N PHE A 442 -28.16 12.98 17.02
CA PHE A 442 -28.42 13.99 15.99
C PHE A 442 -29.53 13.64 14.99
N LYS A 443 -30.15 12.45 15.11
CA LYS A 443 -31.39 12.14 14.39
C LYS A 443 -32.62 12.70 15.10
N VAL A 444 -32.57 12.86 16.42
CA VAL A 444 -33.73 13.20 17.26
C VAL A 444 -33.59 14.59 17.91
N GLY A 445 -32.37 15.02 18.21
CA GLY A 445 -32.07 16.31 18.79
C GLY A 445 -30.83 16.94 18.17
N ASP A 446 -30.38 18.06 18.73
CA ASP A 446 -29.26 18.86 18.21
C ASP A 446 -28.06 18.89 19.16
N LYS A 447 -28.22 18.46 20.42
CA LYS A 447 -27.19 18.55 21.47
C LYS A 447 -26.64 17.18 21.88
N LEU A 448 -25.32 17.05 21.82
CA LEU A 448 -24.56 15.88 22.25
C LEU A 448 -23.61 16.25 23.40
N GLU A 449 -23.63 15.45 24.45
CA GLU A 449 -22.66 15.57 25.54
C GLU A 449 -21.56 14.50 25.41
N LEU A 450 -20.30 14.93 25.49
CA LEU A 450 -19.13 14.06 25.57
C LEU A 450 -18.26 14.46 26.78
N THR A 451 -17.66 13.48 27.44
CA THR A 451 -16.58 13.74 28.40
C THR A 451 -15.28 14.14 27.66
N ARG A 452 -14.31 14.71 28.38
CA ARG A 452 -12.96 15.00 27.84
C ARG A 452 -12.34 13.74 27.23
N ARG A 453 -12.40 12.62 27.94
CA ARG A 453 -11.87 11.32 27.48
C ARG A 453 -12.54 10.87 26.17
N GLU A 454 -13.85 10.99 26.04
CA GLU A 454 -14.57 10.62 24.83
C GLU A 454 -14.22 11.54 23.65
N ARG A 455 -14.18 12.86 23.89
CA ARG A 455 -13.75 13.85 22.88
C ARG A 455 -12.33 13.55 22.40
N ASP A 456 -11.41 13.32 23.32
CA ASP A 456 -9.99 13.07 23.01
C ASP A 456 -9.82 11.71 22.31
N THR A 457 -10.64 10.71 22.66
CA THR A 457 -10.71 9.43 21.93
C THR A 457 -11.11 9.63 20.47
N ILE A 458 -12.13 10.46 20.19
CA ILE A 458 -12.53 10.78 18.81
C ILE A 458 -11.40 11.50 18.08
N ARG A 459 -10.79 12.53 18.68
CA ARG A 459 -9.70 13.26 18.02
C ARG A 459 -8.50 12.38 17.74
N LYS A 460 -8.10 11.54 18.70
CA LYS A 460 -7.04 10.54 18.54
C LYS A 460 -7.36 9.55 17.42
N PHE A 461 -8.61 9.08 17.36
CA PHE A 461 -9.09 8.24 16.27
C PHE A 461 -9.00 8.96 14.92
N LEU A 462 -9.44 10.21 14.80
CA LEU A 462 -9.36 10.98 13.55
C LEU A 462 -7.92 11.24 13.11
N PHE A 463 -7.01 11.51 14.05
CA PHE A 463 -5.58 11.60 13.74
C PHE A 463 -5.05 10.29 13.19
N LEU A 464 -5.33 9.17 13.85
CA LEU A 464 -4.81 7.87 13.41
C LEU A 464 -5.41 7.46 12.06
N MET A 465 -6.66 7.82 11.77
CA MET A 465 -7.26 7.70 10.45
C MET A 465 -6.51 8.50 9.37
N LYS A 466 -6.05 9.72 9.69
CA LYS A 466 -5.15 10.51 8.82
C LYS A 466 -3.80 9.83 8.65
N TYR A 467 -3.16 9.47 9.77
CA TYR A 467 -1.77 9.00 9.83
C TYR A 467 -1.57 7.58 9.29
N ARG A 468 -2.63 6.77 9.24
CA ARG A 468 -2.59 5.39 8.71
C ARG A 468 -3.14 5.24 7.30
N ASN A 469 -3.51 6.35 6.65
CA ASN A 469 -4.06 6.29 5.30
C ASN A 469 -3.02 5.75 4.31
N SER A 470 -3.48 5.40 3.12
CA SER A 470 -2.66 4.86 2.04
C SER A 470 -1.51 5.78 1.60
N THR A 471 -1.66 7.10 1.69
CA THR A 471 -0.59 8.07 1.37
C THR A 471 0.53 8.00 2.41
N PHE A 472 0.20 7.98 3.69
CA PHE A 472 1.18 7.84 4.77
C PHE A 472 1.84 6.45 4.75
N TYR A 473 1.06 5.40 4.47
CA TYR A 473 1.62 4.07 4.23
C TYR A 473 2.64 4.11 3.08
N ALA A 474 2.29 4.69 1.94
CA ALA A 474 3.22 4.81 0.81
C ALA A 474 4.47 5.63 1.14
N ARG A 475 4.36 6.66 1.99
CA ARG A 475 5.52 7.46 2.47
C ARG A 475 6.49 6.62 3.29
N PHE A 476 6.00 5.77 4.20
CA PHE A 476 6.87 5.04 5.14
C PHE A 476 7.19 3.61 4.73
N ASN A 477 6.47 3.02 3.75
CA ASN A 477 6.63 1.63 3.34
C ASN A 477 7.87 1.41 2.46
N HIS A 478 9.04 1.62 3.05
CA HIS A 478 10.35 1.45 2.42
C HIS A 478 11.22 0.55 3.29
N ASP A 479 11.94 -0.39 2.69
CA ASP A 479 12.84 -1.31 3.42
C ASP A 479 14.17 -0.65 3.81
N SER A 480 14.53 0.45 3.15
CA SER A 480 15.76 1.21 3.40
C SER A 480 15.56 2.70 3.17
N ILE A 481 16.29 3.51 3.94
CA ILE A 481 16.35 4.97 3.82
C ILE A 481 16.78 5.42 2.40
N THR A 482 17.55 4.60 1.68
CA THR A 482 17.99 4.93 0.31
C THR A 482 16.80 5.13 -0.62
N THR A 483 15.78 4.27 -0.50
CA THR A 483 14.56 4.30 -1.33
C THR A 483 13.50 5.29 -0.86
N TYR A 484 13.65 5.87 0.35
CA TYR A 484 12.73 6.86 0.89
C TYR A 484 12.84 8.16 0.10
N ASP A 485 11.71 8.63 -0.46
CA ASP A 485 11.62 9.81 -1.33
C ASP A 485 10.60 10.80 -0.76
N SER A 486 11.01 11.54 0.27
CA SER A 486 10.25 12.64 0.86
C SER A 486 11.18 13.75 1.36
N ASN A 487 10.65 14.97 1.46
CA ASN A 487 11.41 16.20 1.77
C ASN A 487 12.06 16.21 3.17
N ASP A 488 11.67 15.29 4.03
CA ASP A 488 12.18 15.12 5.39
C ASP A 488 13.25 14.01 5.50
N LYS A 489 13.67 13.40 4.37
CA LYS A 489 14.63 12.28 4.32
C LYS A 489 15.85 12.48 5.22
N HIS A 490 16.51 13.63 5.14
CA HIS A 490 17.70 13.92 5.95
C HIS A 490 17.39 13.92 7.47
N ARG A 491 16.23 14.48 7.87
CA ARG A 491 15.79 14.49 9.27
C ARG A 491 15.42 13.08 9.74
N LEU A 492 14.70 12.34 8.90
CA LEU A 492 14.32 10.95 9.17
C LEU A 492 15.56 10.06 9.33
N GLU A 493 16.54 10.15 8.42
CA GLU A 493 17.79 9.40 8.48
C GLU A 493 18.59 9.69 9.76
N SER A 494 18.63 10.95 10.17
CA SER A 494 19.31 11.37 11.40
C SER A 494 18.62 10.77 12.62
N TYR A 495 17.29 10.80 12.66
CA TYR A 495 16.49 10.17 13.70
C TYR A 495 16.62 8.63 13.71
N MET A 496 16.67 7.99 12.53
CA MET A 496 16.91 6.54 12.41
C MET A 496 18.24 6.14 13.04
N ARG A 497 19.32 6.89 12.75
CA ARG A 497 20.65 6.65 13.34
C ARG A 497 20.65 6.85 14.84
N GLU A 498 20.03 7.92 15.34
CA GLU A 498 19.96 8.21 16.79
C GLU A 498 19.19 7.12 17.56
N LYS A 499 18.07 6.64 17.01
CA LYS A 499 17.17 5.69 17.67
C LYS A 499 17.43 4.22 17.33
N GLY A 500 18.33 3.94 16.39
CA GLY A 500 18.68 2.59 15.97
C GLY A 500 17.61 1.88 15.12
N PHE A 501 16.80 2.63 14.35
CA PHE A 501 15.83 2.05 13.42
C PHE A 501 16.49 1.61 12.11
N LYS A 502 16.04 0.49 11.55
CA LYS A 502 16.64 -0.09 10.32
C LYS A 502 15.96 0.44 9.06
N SER A 503 14.66 0.69 9.13
CA SER A 503 13.86 1.17 8.00
C SER A 503 12.93 2.33 8.38
N PRO A 504 12.52 3.17 7.41
CA PRO A 504 11.44 4.14 7.60
C PRO A 504 10.13 3.50 8.12
N ARG A 505 9.86 2.25 7.73
CA ARG A 505 8.69 1.49 8.17
C ARG A 505 8.72 1.26 9.69
N ASP A 506 9.88 0.97 10.26
CA ASP A 506 10.03 0.76 11.71
C ASP A 506 9.67 2.02 12.51
N ILE A 507 10.03 3.21 11.99
CA ILE A 507 9.64 4.49 12.60
C ILE A 507 8.12 4.64 12.59
N TRP A 508 7.47 4.32 11.47
CA TRP A 508 6.02 4.42 11.36
C TRP A 508 5.29 3.48 12.33
N TYR A 509 5.77 2.25 12.47
CA TYR A 509 5.27 1.30 13.48
C TYR A 509 5.47 1.83 14.91
N ALA A 510 6.65 2.35 15.22
CA ALA A 510 6.95 2.94 16.52
C ALA A 510 6.06 4.16 16.83
N ASN A 511 5.83 5.04 15.85
CA ASN A 511 4.93 6.19 15.97
C ASN A 511 3.48 5.76 16.17
N LEU A 512 2.97 4.83 15.35
CA LEU A 512 1.61 4.27 15.50
C LEU A 512 1.40 3.70 16.89
N LYS A 513 2.35 2.91 17.38
CA LYS A 513 2.33 2.33 18.73
C LYS A 513 2.34 3.43 19.79
N THR A 514 3.28 4.39 19.70
CA THR A 514 3.38 5.54 20.62
C THR A 514 2.05 6.28 20.69
N PHE A 515 1.45 6.62 19.56
CA PHE A 515 0.17 7.29 19.53
C PHE A 515 -0.92 6.40 20.13
N LEU A 516 -1.06 5.13 19.75
CA LEU A 516 -2.09 4.22 20.26
C LEU A 516 -2.03 4.02 21.78
N ASP A 517 -0.84 3.83 22.34
CA ASP A 517 -0.63 3.57 23.76
C ASP A 517 -0.72 4.85 24.62
N LEU A 518 -0.63 6.03 24.00
CA LEU A 518 -0.63 7.30 24.71
C LEU A 518 -1.91 7.54 25.52
N GLU A 519 -1.77 7.67 26.83
CA GLU A 519 -2.82 8.17 27.71
C GLU A 519 -2.87 9.70 27.66
N MET A 520 -4.02 10.25 27.26
CA MET A 520 -4.26 11.70 27.15
C MET A 520 -4.66 12.26 28.52
N ASP A 521 -3.68 12.57 29.36
CA ASP A 521 -3.93 13.14 30.68
C ASP A 521 -4.44 14.60 30.60
N PRO A 522 -5.37 15.03 31.47
CA PRO A 522 -5.88 16.40 31.46
C PRO A 522 -4.82 17.48 31.73
N GLY A 523 -3.71 17.12 32.38
CA GLY A 523 -2.60 18.00 32.69
C GLY A 523 -1.61 18.19 31.54
N MET A 524 -1.90 17.62 30.36
CA MET A 524 -1.10 17.73 29.13
C MET A 524 0.33 17.18 29.21
N GLN A 525 0.64 16.31 30.18
CA GLN A 525 1.96 15.67 30.29
C GLN A 525 2.27 14.75 29.09
N TRP A 526 1.23 14.25 28.42
CA TRP A 526 1.32 13.50 27.18
C TRP A 526 2.07 14.25 26.06
N ILE A 527 2.06 15.59 26.04
CA ILE A 527 2.77 16.39 25.01
C ILE A 527 4.28 16.11 25.07
N SER A 528 4.86 16.14 26.28
CA SER A 528 6.28 15.84 26.48
C SER A 528 6.61 14.39 26.13
N LYS A 529 5.71 13.45 26.42
CA LYS A 529 5.89 12.03 26.08
C LYS A 529 5.95 11.83 24.57
N VAL A 530 5.03 12.43 23.82
CA VAL A 530 4.98 12.33 22.35
C VAL A 530 6.22 12.94 21.72
N HIS A 531 6.64 14.12 22.18
CA HIS A 531 7.89 14.75 21.71
C HIS A 531 9.13 13.87 21.87
N LYS A 532 9.19 13.06 22.94
CA LYS A 532 10.34 12.20 23.24
C LYS A 532 10.31 10.87 22.48
N GLN A 533 9.11 10.36 22.19
CA GLN A 533 8.91 8.98 21.73
C GLN A 533 8.58 8.85 20.24
N ALA A 534 8.02 9.89 19.62
CA ALA A 534 7.69 9.88 18.20
C ALA A 534 8.68 10.72 17.37
N PHE A 535 8.71 10.47 16.07
CA PHE A 535 9.45 11.32 15.12
C PHE A 535 9.00 12.80 15.27
N PRO A 536 9.92 13.78 15.43
CA PRO A 536 9.55 15.15 15.80
C PRO A 536 8.50 15.83 14.91
N ASP A 537 8.58 15.68 13.59
CA ASP A 537 7.63 16.30 12.66
C ASP A 537 6.23 15.69 12.83
N ASP A 538 6.14 14.38 13.02
CA ASP A 538 4.88 13.66 13.22
C ASP A 538 4.32 13.90 14.63
N ALA A 539 5.18 14.05 15.64
CA ALA A 539 4.82 14.44 17.00
C ALA A 539 4.14 15.82 17.01
N MET A 540 4.72 16.79 16.30
CA MET A 540 4.12 18.13 16.14
C MET A 540 2.80 18.09 15.40
N MET A 541 2.69 17.27 14.36
CA MET A 541 1.43 17.06 13.66
C MET A 541 0.33 16.49 14.59
N PHE A 542 0.69 15.53 15.46
CA PHE A 542 -0.24 15.00 16.46
C PHE A 542 -0.66 16.08 17.46
N ILE A 543 0.28 16.86 18.00
CA ILE A 543 0.01 17.90 18.98
C ILE A 543 -0.90 18.98 18.39
N ASP A 544 -0.61 19.49 17.18
CA ASP A 544 -1.48 20.45 16.48
C ASP A 544 -2.87 19.86 16.23
N HIS A 545 -2.94 18.61 15.75
CA HIS A 545 -4.22 17.94 15.57
C HIS A 545 -5.02 17.83 16.86
N MET A 546 -4.37 17.68 18.02
CA MET A 546 -5.05 17.52 19.31
C MET A 546 -5.40 18.86 19.98
N GLN A 547 -4.59 19.90 19.84
CA GLN A 547 -4.76 21.18 20.55
C GLN A 547 -5.03 22.39 19.64
N GLY A 548 -4.49 22.43 18.42
CA GLY A 548 -4.59 23.57 17.51
C GLY A 548 -5.96 23.75 16.83
N LYS A 549 -6.88 22.80 17.01
CA LYS A 549 -8.18 22.75 16.32
C LYS A 549 -9.33 22.52 17.30
N PHE A 550 -10.54 23.00 17.02
CA PHE A 550 -11.75 22.58 17.72
C PHE A 550 -12.63 21.70 16.85
N MET A 551 -13.44 20.85 17.47
CA MET A 551 -14.28 19.86 16.78
C MET A 551 -15.72 20.36 16.67
N ALA A 552 -16.34 20.20 15.50
CA ALA A 552 -17.75 20.50 15.25
C ALA A 552 -18.41 19.37 14.45
N PHE A 553 -19.71 19.13 14.68
CA PHE A 553 -20.53 18.19 13.91
C PHE A 553 -21.39 18.97 12.93
N CYS A 554 -21.45 18.52 11.68
CA CYS A 554 -22.26 19.16 10.65
C CYS A 554 -23.13 18.16 9.90
N GLN A 555 -24.33 18.60 9.56
CA GLN A 555 -25.25 17.92 8.65
C GLN A 555 -25.62 18.87 7.50
N PRO A 556 -25.88 18.36 6.29
CA PRO A 556 -26.48 19.16 5.24
C PRO A 556 -27.83 19.73 5.68
N SER A 557 -28.12 20.95 5.25
CA SER A 557 -29.46 21.55 5.41
C SER A 557 -30.47 20.97 4.43
N SER A 558 -30.01 20.52 3.26
CA SER A 558 -30.83 19.87 2.24
C SER A 558 -30.71 18.35 2.31
N GLU A 559 -31.84 17.66 2.25
CA GLU A 559 -31.91 16.19 2.20
C GLU A 559 -31.36 15.61 0.90
N GLU A 560 -31.16 16.41 -0.14
CA GLU A 560 -30.56 15.92 -1.38
C GLU A 560 -29.03 15.81 -1.29
N ASP A 561 -28.41 16.58 -0.40
CA ASP A 561 -26.96 16.75 -0.34
C ASP A 561 -26.30 15.65 0.49
N GLU A 562 -25.16 15.15 0.01
CA GLU A 562 -24.42 14.08 0.67
C GLU A 562 -22.92 14.35 0.62
N PHE A 563 -22.21 13.90 1.65
CA PHE A 563 -20.76 13.84 1.63
C PHE A 563 -20.29 12.59 0.89
N ILE A 564 -19.23 12.71 0.12
CA ILE A 564 -18.56 11.59 -0.54
C ILE A 564 -17.38 11.08 0.29
N LEU A 565 -16.91 9.87 -0.02
CA LEU A 565 -15.67 9.32 0.53
C LEU A 565 -14.67 9.06 -0.58
N THR A 566 -13.55 9.76 -0.55
CA THR A 566 -12.40 9.49 -1.42
C THR A 566 -11.39 8.61 -0.70
N HIS A 567 -10.47 8.02 -1.45
CA HIS A 567 -9.38 7.18 -0.94
C HIS A 567 -8.56 7.84 0.19
N ASN A 568 -8.39 9.16 0.15
CA ASN A 568 -7.66 9.95 1.14
C ASN A 568 -8.56 10.73 2.12
N ALA A 569 -9.85 10.38 2.25
CA ALA A 569 -10.85 11.24 2.90
C ALA A 569 -10.44 11.79 4.29
N TYR A 570 -9.78 10.99 5.13
CA TYR A 570 -9.37 11.44 6.47
C TYR A 570 -8.03 12.18 6.51
N GLY A 571 -7.34 12.30 5.36
CA GLY A 571 -6.16 13.14 5.16
C GLY A 571 -6.45 14.44 4.39
N VAL A 572 -7.69 14.66 3.96
CA VAL A 572 -8.08 15.85 3.20
C VAL A 572 -8.24 17.04 4.14
N PHE A 573 -7.71 18.18 3.72
CA PHE A 573 -7.81 19.44 4.46
C PHE A 573 -8.13 20.62 3.55
N GLU A 574 -8.69 21.68 4.14
CA GLU A 574 -8.83 22.98 3.52
C GLU A 574 -7.79 23.96 4.09
N GLY A 575 -7.16 24.70 3.20
CA GLY A 575 -6.27 25.82 3.49
C GLY A 575 -5.19 25.96 2.41
N PRO A 576 -4.35 27.00 2.49
CA PRO A 576 -3.30 27.24 1.50
C PRO A 576 -2.22 26.15 1.55
N SER A 577 -1.72 25.75 0.38
CA SER A 577 -0.58 24.85 0.19
C SER A 577 0.23 25.36 -1.01
N ASP A 578 1.50 25.64 -0.76
CA ASP A 578 2.46 26.14 -1.73
C ASP A 578 3.27 25.01 -2.33
N VAL A 579 3.33 25.00 -3.66
CA VAL A 579 4.15 24.08 -4.44
C VAL A 579 5.19 24.89 -5.20
N GLN A 580 6.47 24.54 -5.03
CA GLN A 580 7.59 25.12 -5.76
C GLN A 580 8.20 24.06 -6.68
N ILE A 581 8.79 24.45 -7.80
CA ILE A 581 9.59 23.54 -8.62
C ILE A 581 11.02 23.56 -8.07
N ASP A 582 11.52 22.39 -7.66
CA ASP A 582 12.91 22.18 -7.33
C ASP A 582 13.76 22.43 -8.58
N PRO A 583 14.66 23.42 -8.57
CA PRO A 583 15.45 23.79 -9.74
C PRO A 583 16.48 22.72 -10.15
N ALA A 584 16.89 21.83 -9.24
CA ALA A 584 17.85 20.77 -9.53
C ALA A 584 17.17 19.53 -10.13
N THR A 585 16.04 19.12 -9.55
CA THR A 585 15.34 17.90 -9.97
C THR A 585 14.20 18.15 -10.97
N GLY A 586 13.78 19.41 -11.12
CA GLY A 586 12.59 19.79 -11.90
C GLY A 586 11.27 19.32 -11.29
N ARG A 587 11.28 18.73 -10.09
CA ARG A 587 10.10 18.18 -9.42
C ARG A 587 9.34 19.25 -8.66
N ALA A 588 8.02 19.12 -8.60
CA ALA A 588 7.19 19.90 -7.70
C ALA A 588 7.41 19.44 -6.24
N VAL A 589 7.91 20.34 -5.39
CA VAL A 589 8.12 20.15 -3.95
C VAL A 589 7.17 21.03 -3.14
N GLU A 590 6.60 20.47 -2.08
CA GLU A 590 5.74 21.20 -1.15
C GLU A 590 6.58 22.06 -0.22
N LYS A 591 6.23 23.35 -0.10
CA LYS A 591 7.00 24.34 0.67
C LYS A 591 6.35 24.67 2.01
N ALA A 592 5.13 25.20 1.98
CA ALA A 592 4.36 25.58 3.15
C ALA A 592 2.92 25.15 2.96
N TYR A 593 2.27 24.70 4.02
CA TYR A 593 0.84 24.43 4.02
C TYR A 593 0.23 24.84 5.35
N THR A 594 -1.06 25.14 5.34
CA THR A 594 -1.81 25.44 6.57
C THR A 594 -3.16 24.76 6.54
N GLU A 595 -3.44 23.95 7.55
CA GLU A 595 -4.70 23.20 7.65
C GLU A 595 -5.73 24.00 8.48
N TYR A 596 -6.53 24.82 7.79
CA TYR A 596 -7.60 25.56 8.44
C TYR A 596 -8.80 24.69 8.82
N HIS A 597 -9.14 23.70 7.98
CA HIS A 597 -10.17 22.71 8.31
C HIS A 597 -9.72 21.30 7.91
N ASN A 598 -9.94 20.30 8.78
CA ASN A 598 -9.86 18.89 8.42
C ASN A 598 -11.25 18.26 8.44
N PHE A 599 -11.45 17.27 7.57
CA PHE A 599 -12.76 16.66 7.37
C PHE A 599 -12.75 15.19 7.74
N ALA A 600 -13.81 14.76 8.40
CA ALA A 600 -14.02 13.36 8.76
C ALA A 600 -15.48 12.98 8.50
N PRO A 601 -15.83 12.59 7.26
CA PRO A 601 -17.18 12.12 6.95
C PRO A 601 -17.47 10.87 7.78
N ILE A 602 -18.59 10.88 8.50
CA ILE A 602 -19.02 9.76 9.36
C ILE A 602 -20.08 8.92 8.65
N SER A 603 -20.95 9.60 7.92
CA SER A 603 -21.94 9.03 7.01
C SER A 603 -22.14 9.97 5.84
N ALA A 604 -22.96 9.57 4.86
CA ALA A 604 -23.37 10.46 3.77
C ALA A 604 -24.04 11.76 4.27
N LYS A 605 -24.54 11.80 5.52
CA LYS A 605 -25.30 12.94 6.09
C LYS A 605 -24.65 13.60 7.30
N LEU A 606 -23.55 13.07 7.84
CA LEU A 606 -22.92 13.59 9.04
C LEU A 606 -21.41 13.64 8.83
N ILE A 607 -20.81 14.78 9.13
CA ILE A 607 -19.37 15.01 9.06
C ILE A 607 -18.87 15.63 10.37
N ILE A 608 -17.67 15.25 10.78
CA ILE A 608 -16.91 15.97 11.81
C ILE A 608 -15.95 16.90 11.09
N ILE A 609 -15.92 18.16 11.51
CA ILE A 609 -14.99 19.17 11.01
C ILE A 609 -14.09 19.60 12.17
N LEU A 610 -12.78 19.50 11.97
CA LEU A 610 -11.80 20.10 12.87
C LEU A 610 -11.41 21.46 12.31
N ARG A 611 -11.77 22.56 12.98
CA ARG A 611 -11.46 23.92 12.56
C ARG A 611 -10.29 24.46 13.37
N SER A 612 -9.29 25.02 12.68
CA SER A 612 -8.15 25.68 13.31
C SER A 612 -8.59 26.82 14.21
N SER A 613 -8.00 26.88 15.41
CA SER A 613 -8.20 27.97 16.35
C SER A 613 -7.72 29.31 15.78
N LEU A 614 -6.84 29.31 14.77
CA LEU A 614 -6.42 30.54 14.07
C LEU A 614 -7.58 31.29 13.41
N LEU A 615 -8.69 30.62 13.12
CA LEU A 615 -9.89 31.24 12.55
C LEU A 615 -10.87 31.75 13.62
N VAL A 616 -10.58 31.55 14.90
CA VAL A 616 -11.41 32.00 16.02
C VAL A 616 -10.97 33.39 16.46
N ASN A 617 -11.92 34.26 16.81
CA ASN A 617 -11.64 35.55 17.44
C ASN A 617 -11.56 35.36 18.98
N PRO A 618 -10.38 35.52 19.62
CA PRO A 618 -10.21 35.27 21.05
C PRO A 618 -11.02 36.22 21.94
N SER A 619 -11.32 37.44 21.50
CA SER A 619 -12.24 38.35 22.23
C SER A 619 -13.64 37.77 22.42
N LYS A 620 -14.13 36.99 21.45
CA LYS A 620 -15.42 36.28 21.59
C LYS A 620 -15.35 35.15 22.63
N GLU A 621 -14.16 34.67 22.96
CA GLU A 621 -13.92 33.67 24.00
C GLU A 621 -13.54 34.29 25.36
N GLY A 622 -13.63 35.62 25.50
CA GLY A 622 -13.30 36.30 26.75
C GLY A 622 -11.80 36.48 27.01
N ALA A 623 -10.95 36.33 25.99
CA ALA A 623 -9.50 36.50 26.06
C ALA A 623 -9.06 37.73 25.24
N ASP A 624 -9.56 38.92 25.62
CA ASP A 624 -9.26 40.18 24.93
C ASP A 624 -7.78 40.57 24.99
N ASP A 625 -7.12 40.22 26.10
CA ASP A 625 -5.69 40.41 26.35
C ASP A 625 -4.81 39.63 25.37
N LEU A 626 -5.31 38.53 24.82
CA LEU A 626 -4.57 37.71 23.85
C LEU A 626 -4.80 38.13 22.39
N GLN A 627 -5.69 39.08 22.10
CA GLN A 627 -6.04 39.43 20.71
C GLN A 627 -4.82 39.81 19.86
N ALA A 628 -3.90 40.62 20.40
CA ALA A 628 -2.69 41.05 19.70
C ALA A 628 -1.71 39.87 19.44
N GLU A 629 -1.57 38.95 20.40
CA GLU A 629 -0.73 37.76 20.25
C GLU A 629 -1.28 36.83 19.16
N TRP A 630 -2.60 36.64 19.11
CA TRP A 630 -3.25 35.84 18.08
C TRP A 630 -3.16 36.48 16.69
N GLU A 631 -3.27 37.80 16.59
CA GLU A 631 -3.05 38.52 15.32
C GLU A 631 -1.62 38.33 14.81
N THR A 632 -0.64 38.50 15.71
CA THR A 632 0.78 38.22 15.41
C THR A 632 0.99 36.78 14.94
N LEU A 633 0.38 35.79 15.62
CA LEU A 633 0.49 34.39 15.22
C LEU A 633 -0.13 34.12 13.84
N ARG A 634 -1.32 34.67 13.55
CA ARG A 634 -1.96 34.54 12.24
C ARG A 634 -1.09 35.15 11.14
N GLU A 635 -0.50 36.31 11.40
CA GLU A 635 0.38 36.98 10.46
C GLU A 635 1.66 36.19 10.21
N ASN A 636 2.29 35.64 11.26
CA ASN A 636 3.45 34.78 11.13
C ASN A 636 3.17 33.54 10.29
N VAL A 637 2.05 32.85 10.53
CA VAL A 637 1.64 31.69 9.72
C VAL A 637 1.38 32.09 8.27
N ARG A 638 0.70 33.22 8.05
CA ARG A 638 0.41 33.73 6.70
C ARG A 638 1.68 34.09 5.93
N ASN A 639 2.67 34.67 6.60
CA ASN A 639 3.94 35.10 6.01
C ASN A 639 4.88 33.94 5.66
N GLN A 640 4.58 32.70 6.08
CA GLN A 640 5.29 31.51 5.63
C GLN A 640 4.94 31.11 4.18
N HIS A 641 3.80 31.58 3.66
CA HIS A 641 3.34 31.24 2.32
C HIS A 641 3.99 32.13 1.24
N LEU A 642 4.14 31.60 0.03
CA LEU A 642 4.67 32.29 -1.15
C LEU A 642 3.81 33.49 -1.55
N SER A 643 2.50 33.42 -1.29
CA SER A 643 1.55 34.50 -1.54
C SER A 643 0.73 34.78 -0.28
N PRO A 644 1.28 35.51 0.70
CA PRO A 644 0.62 35.74 2.00
C PRO A 644 -0.80 36.31 1.87
N ASP A 645 -1.03 37.23 0.93
CA ASP A 645 -2.36 37.84 0.72
C ASP A 645 -3.42 36.87 0.20
N LYS A 646 -2.99 35.76 -0.43
CA LYS A 646 -3.87 34.70 -0.92
C LYS A 646 -3.99 33.52 0.07
N ALA A 647 -3.16 33.49 1.11
CA ALA A 647 -3.13 32.44 2.13
C ALA A 647 -4.28 32.60 3.15
N VAL A 648 -5.51 32.43 2.68
CA VAL A 648 -6.74 32.58 3.48
C VAL A 648 -7.66 31.38 3.34
N SER A 649 -8.52 31.15 4.34
CA SER A 649 -9.50 30.06 4.28
C SER A 649 -10.67 30.39 3.34
N ILE A 650 -10.93 29.49 2.39
CA ILE A 650 -12.11 29.54 1.50
C ILE A 650 -13.39 29.09 2.22
N LEU A 651 -13.25 28.45 3.39
CA LEU A 651 -14.34 28.05 4.28
C LEU A 651 -14.46 28.95 5.52
N LYS A 652 -13.88 30.16 5.49
CA LYS A 652 -14.02 31.14 6.60
C LYS A 652 -15.49 31.41 6.97
N SER A 653 -16.39 31.38 5.98
CA SER A 653 -17.83 31.60 6.15
C SER A 653 -18.60 30.38 6.69
N LEU A 654 -17.93 29.27 6.99
CA LEU A 654 -18.59 28.08 7.54
C LEU A 654 -19.17 28.41 8.93
N PRO A 655 -20.49 28.21 9.15
CA PRO A 655 -21.19 28.66 10.35
C PRO A 655 -21.04 27.65 11.48
N ILE A 656 -19.80 27.36 11.89
CA ILE A 656 -19.48 26.45 12.99
C ILE A 656 -18.77 27.18 14.12
N GLU A 657 -19.13 26.81 15.34
CA GLU A 657 -18.61 27.40 16.58
C GLU A 657 -18.03 26.33 17.50
N LYS A 658 -17.19 26.76 18.43
CA LYS A 658 -16.58 25.89 19.44
C LYS A 658 -17.66 25.40 20.41
N CYS A 659 -17.58 24.13 20.82
CA CYS A 659 -18.52 23.54 21.75
C CYS A 659 -18.48 24.23 23.13
N GLY A 660 -19.63 24.29 23.81
CA GLY A 660 -19.69 24.69 25.20
C GLY A 660 -19.01 23.65 26.11
N ASN A 661 -18.74 24.02 27.36
CA ASN A 661 -18.09 23.12 28.32
C ASN A 661 -18.59 23.35 29.75
N SER A 662 -18.32 22.39 30.63
CA SER A 662 -18.76 22.40 32.04
C SER A 662 -17.94 23.29 32.98
N TYR A 663 -16.74 23.71 32.58
CA TYR A 663 -15.78 24.45 33.41
C TYR A 663 -15.74 25.95 33.10
N SER A 664 -16.45 26.41 32.07
CA SER A 664 -16.67 27.81 31.75
C SER A 664 -18.11 28.24 32.07
N THR A 665 -18.32 29.54 32.25
CA THR A 665 -19.65 30.17 32.38
C THR A 665 -19.68 31.45 31.55
N VAL A 666 -20.86 31.86 31.08
CA VAL A 666 -21.01 33.12 30.34
C VAL A 666 -21.34 34.23 31.33
N VAL A 667 -20.52 35.29 31.36
CA VAL A 667 -20.73 36.51 32.16
C VAL A 667 -20.70 37.69 31.19
N ASN A 668 -21.77 38.49 31.13
CA ASN A 668 -21.89 39.63 30.22
C ASN A 668 -21.61 39.28 28.73
N GLY A 669 -22.05 38.09 28.29
CA GLY A 669 -21.84 37.62 26.91
C GLY A 669 -20.43 37.08 26.62
N LYS A 670 -19.51 37.10 27.59
CA LYS A 670 -18.15 36.56 27.46
C LYS A 670 -17.99 35.25 28.23
N LEU A 671 -17.20 34.33 27.68
CA LEU A 671 -16.91 33.05 28.30
C LEU A 671 -15.80 33.22 29.34
N VAL A 672 -16.05 32.86 30.60
CA VAL A 672 -15.08 32.97 31.72
C VAL A 672 -14.90 31.62 32.39
N LEU A 673 -13.67 31.28 32.78
CA LEU A 673 -13.38 30.04 33.53
C LEU A 673 -13.97 30.12 34.95
N LYS A 674 -14.52 29.01 35.44
CA LYS A 674 -14.99 28.89 36.83
C LYS A 674 -13.79 28.96 37.79
N PRO A 675 -13.89 29.68 38.93
CA PRO A 675 -12.75 29.89 39.84
C PRO A 675 -12.18 28.58 40.40
N ASN A 676 -10.86 28.56 40.64
CA ASN A 676 -10.12 27.51 41.34
C ASN A 676 -10.31 26.07 40.79
N ARG A 677 -10.38 25.90 39.47
CA ARG A 677 -10.54 24.57 38.86
C ARG A 677 -9.59 24.33 37.69
N GLY A 678 -8.65 23.39 37.87
CA GLY A 678 -7.83 22.85 36.78
C GLY A 678 -8.57 21.82 35.90
N PRO A 679 -7.98 21.39 34.76
CA PRO A 679 -8.60 20.45 33.83
C PRO A 679 -8.85 19.08 34.48
N ARG A 680 -10.01 18.47 34.23
CA ARG A 680 -10.37 17.14 34.73
C ARG A 680 -10.81 16.23 33.61
N ALA A 681 -10.63 14.92 33.81
CA ALA A 681 -11.10 13.90 32.86
C ALA A 681 -12.63 13.90 32.70
N GLU A 682 -13.34 14.24 33.78
CA GLU A 682 -14.81 14.29 33.85
C GLU A 682 -15.42 15.60 33.33
N ASP A 683 -14.59 16.51 32.80
CA ASP A 683 -15.11 17.73 32.17
C ASP A 683 -16.00 17.36 30.98
N ARG A 684 -17.21 17.93 30.96
CA ARG A 684 -18.20 17.70 29.91
C ARG A 684 -18.14 18.78 28.84
N PHE A 685 -18.35 18.37 27.59
CA PHE A 685 -18.39 19.20 26.39
C PHE A 685 -19.74 19.03 25.71
N TYR A 686 -20.36 20.16 25.35
CA TYR A 686 -21.70 20.23 24.80
C TYR A 686 -21.62 20.65 23.33
N PHE A 687 -21.83 19.69 22.44
CA PHE A 687 -21.75 19.86 21.00
C PHE A 687 -23.13 20.10 20.40
N THR A 688 -23.23 21.09 19.52
CA THR A 688 -24.39 21.29 18.64
C THR A 688 -24.07 20.73 17.26
N CYS A 689 -25.03 20.09 16.61
CA CYS A 689 -24.91 19.71 15.21
C CYS A 689 -25.36 20.86 14.29
N PHE A 690 -24.40 21.46 13.57
CA PHE A 690 -24.66 22.60 12.69
C PHE A 690 -25.26 22.15 11.35
N ARG A 691 -26.27 22.87 10.87
CA ARG A 691 -26.81 22.70 9.53
C ARG A 691 -26.04 23.58 8.56
N ILE A 692 -25.36 22.96 7.59
CA ILE A 692 -24.54 23.67 6.61
C ILE A 692 -25.25 23.72 5.25
N SER A 693 -25.05 24.81 4.51
CA SER A 693 -25.71 25.05 3.24
C SER A 693 -25.22 24.10 2.15
N SER A 694 -26.00 23.93 1.08
CA SER A 694 -25.58 23.19 -0.13
C SER A 694 -24.28 23.76 -0.73
N TYR A 695 -24.07 25.07 -0.63
CA TYR A 695 -22.82 25.71 -1.03
C TYR A 695 -21.62 25.15 -0.25
N HIS A 696 -21.72 25.07 1.09
CA HIS A 696 -20.65 24.54 1.94
C HIS A 696 -20.43 23.04 1.71
N VAL A 697 -21.49 22.24 1.57
CA VAL A 697 -21.37 20.80 1.26
C VAL A 697 -20.66 20.59 -0.08
N ASN A 698 -21.07 21.31 -1.11
CA ASN A 698 -20.43 21.25 -2.43
C ASN A 698 -18.97 21.70 -2.37
N LEU A 699 -18.65 22.75 -1.61
CA LEU A 699 -17.26 23.21 -1.48
C LEU A 699 -16.39 22.17 -0.76
N ILE A 700 -16.90 21.54 0.30
CA ILE A 700 -16.23 20.43 0.99
C ILE A 700 -16.00 19.25 0.03
N ASN A 701 -17.03 18.81 -0.70
CA ASN A 701 -16.90 17.73 -1.68
C ASN A 701 -15.94 18.09 -2.83
N ASN A 702 -15.93 19.36 -3.28
CA ASN A 702 -14.97 19.83 -4.28
C ASN A 702 -13.52 19.71 -3.77
N ILE A 703 -13.27 19.97 -2.49
CA ILE A 703 -11.94 19.81 -1.86
C ILE A 703 -11.55 18.33 -1.81
N PHE A 704 -12.49 17.44 -1.46
CA PHE A 704 -12.28 15.99 -1.55
C PHE A 704 -11.87 15.57 -2.96
N LEU A 705 -12.58 16.04 -3.99
CA LEU A 705 -12.27 15.71 -5.38
C LEU A 705 -10.92 16.28 -5.84
N GLU A 706 -10.62 17.54 -5.49
CA GLU A 706 -9.36 18.20 -5.83
C GLU A 706 -8.14 17.46 -5.29
N GLN A 707 -8.22 16.92 -4.09
CA GLN A 707 -7.11 16.18 -3.47
C GLN A 707 -7.15 14.67 -3.76
N ALA A 708 -8.12 14.17 -4.52
CA ALA A 708 -8.27 12.74 -4.81
C ALA A 708 -7.53 12.27 -6.08
N THR A 709 -6.69 13.12 -6.69
CA THR A 709 -6.01 12.84 -7.97
C THR A 709 -5.24 11.52 -8.03
N LYS A 710 -4.63 11.09 -6.91
CA LYS A 710 -3.90 9.80 -6.81
C LYS A 710 -4.79 8.60 -6.40
N GLY A 711 -6.08 8.84 -6.14
CA GLY A 711 -7.02 7.83 -5.67
C GLY A 711 -7.70 7.09 -6.81
N ASP A 712 -8.06 5.83 -6.55
CA ASP A 712 -8.70 4.95 -7.52
C ASP A 712 -10.22 4.80 -7.32
N THR A 713 -10.73 5.17 -6.15
CA THR A 713 -12.13 4.96 -5.78
C THR A 713 -12.76 6.21 -5.16
N ILE A 714 -14.01 6.49 -5.54
CA ILE A 714 -14.90 7.46 -4.86
C ILE A 714 -16.17 6.73 -4.43
N VAL A 715 -16.39 6.59 -3.13
CA VAL A 715 -17.60 6.00 -2.55
C VAL A 715 -18.67 7.07 -2.35
N TYR A 716 -19.91 6.73 -2.71
CA TYR A 716 -21.07 7.60 -2.61
C TYR A 716 -22.31 6.79 -2.23
N ARG A 717 -23.37 7.46 -1.78
CA ARG A 717 -24.64 6.81 -1.43
C ARG A 717 -25.69 6.99 -2.53
N SER A 718 -25.98 8.22 -2.92
CA SER A 718 -26.95 8.55 -3.96
C SER A 718 -26.30 8.93 -5.30
N ARG A 719 -26.79 8.33 -6.38
CA ARG A 719 -26.36 8.67 -7.76
C ARG A 719 -26.68 10.13 -8.12
N SER A 720 -27.83 10.64 -7.67
CA SER A 720 -28.23 12.03 -7.94
C SER A 720 -27.35 13.04 -7.19
N ALA A 721 -27.01 12.74 -5.92
CA ALA A 721 -26.11 13.59 -5.13
C ALA A 721 -24.70 13.62 -5.71
N LEU A 722 -24.19 12.46 -6.15
CA LEU A 722 -22.90 12.39 -6.85
C LEU A 722 -22.92 13.20 -8.16
N GLY A 723 -23.97 13.06 -8.98
CA GLY A 723 -24.12 13.82 -10.23
C GLY A 723 -24.08 15.33 -10.01
N ARG A 724 -24.80 15.83 -9.00
CA ARG A 724 -24.78 17.27 -8.62
C ARG A 724 -23.39 17.70 -8.12
N THR A 725 -22.75 16.88 -7.29
CA THR A 725 -21.39 17.13 -6.77
C THR A 725 -20.37 17.24 -7.91
N LEU A 726 -20.34 16.28 -8.83
CA LEU A 726 -19.42 16.28 -9.97
C LEU A 726 -19.67 17.48 -10.89
N LYS A 727 -20.93 17.79 -11.18
CA LYS A 727 -21.29 18.97 -11.98
C LYS A 727 -20.82 20.26 -11.32
N SER A 728 -21.03 20.41 -10.00
CA SER A 728 -20.52 21.53 -9.21
C SER A 728 -19.00 21.65 -9.34
N TYR A 729 -18.26 20.55 -9.13
CA TYR A 729 -16.80 20.56 -9.17
C TYR A 729 -16.25 20.90 -10.56
N LEU A 730 -16.74 20.25 -11.61
CA LEU A 730 -16.23 20.37 -12.99
C LEU A 730 -16.49 21.75 -13.59
N LEU A 731 -17.59 22.41 -13.21
CA LEU A 731 -17.95 23.75 -13.70
C LEU A 731 -17.37 24.89 -12.84
N ASN A 732 -16.86 24.59 -11.65
CA ASN A 732 -16.33 25.58 -10.72
C ASN A 732 -15.03 26.20 -11.27
N VAL A 733 -14.96 27.52 -11.36
CA VAL A 733 -13.79 28.28 -11.89
C VAL A 733 -12.99 29.00 -10.80
N ARG A 734 -13.23 28.65 -9.53
CA ARG A 734 -12.53 29.21 -8.37
C ARG A 734 -11.01 29.10 -8.54
N GLU A 735 -10.30 30.16 -8.16
CA GLU A 735 -8.84 30.18 -8.12
C GLU A 735 -8.30 29.11 -7.15
N GLY A 736 -7.19 28.47 -7.53
CA GLY A 736 -6.59 27.36 -6.79
C GLY A 736 -7.16 25.97 -7.07
N PHE A 737 -8.31 25.85 -7.76
CA PHE A 737 -8.89 24.55 -8.15
C PHE A 737 -8.62 24.19 -9.60
N LYS A 738 -8.52 22.88 -9.88
CA LYS A 738 -8.39 22.29 -11.24
C LYS A 738 -7.29 22.95 -12.04
N VAL A 739 -6.14 23.03 -11.40
CA VAL A 739 -4.95 23.64 -11.96
C VAL A 739 -4.07 22.55 -12.57
N VAL A 740 -3.70 22.69 -13.85
CA VAL A 740 -2.99 21.67 -14.65
C VAL A 740 -1.78 22.29 -15.36
N THR A 741 -0.76 21.50 -15.70
CA THR A 741 0.49 21.94 -16.35
C THR A 741 0.34 22.15 -17.86
N GLY A 742 -0.70 21.58 -18.48
CA GLY A 742 -0.94 21.64 -19.93
C GLY A 742 -0.13 20.63 -20.75
N GLU A 743 0.62 19.73 -20.09
CA GLU A 743 1.34 18.63 -20.74
C GLU A 743 0.38 17.52 -21.20
N ALA A 744 0.77 16.78 -22.24
CA ALA A 744 -0.04 15.69 -22.79
C ALA A 744 -0.40 14.61 -21.75
N ASN A 745 0.47 14.41 -20.75
CA ASN A 745 0.35 13.38 -19.72
C ASN A 745 0.10 13.95 -18.31
N ASP A 746 -0.52 15.13 -18.19
CA ASP A 746 -0.86 15.69 -16.88
C ASP A 746 -1.81 14.74 -16.10
N PRO A 747 -1.39 14.21 -14.94
CA PRO A 747 -2.18 13.24 -14.17
C PRO A 747 -3.45 13.84 -13.58
N HIS A 748 -3.44 15.13 -13.24
CA HIS A 748 -4.60 15.85 -12.73
C HIS A 748 -5.63 16.06 -13.86
N LEU A 749 -5.19 16.47 -15.05
CA LEU A 749 -6.09 16.57 -16.21
C LEU A 749 -6.69 15.21 -16.58
N ALA A 750 -5.89 14.14 -16.54
CA ALA A 750 -6.39 12.78 -16.78
C ALA A 750 -7.47 12.38 -15.76
N PHE A 751 -7.25 12.67 -14.48
CA PHE A 751 -8.25 12.47 -13.42
C PHE A 751 -9.53 13.29 -13.68
N LEU A 752 -9.41 14.58 -14.02
CA LEU A 752 -10.56 15.44 -14.31
C LEU A 752 -11.38 14.96 -15.51
N LYS A 753 -10.73 14.50 -16.57
CA LYS A 753 -11.42 13.90 -17.74
C LYS A 753 -12.15 12.60 -17.38
N LYS A 754 -11.61 11.80 -16.45
CA LYS A 754 -12.34 10.63 -15.93
C LYS A 754 -13.61 11.06 -15.21
N LEU A 755 -13.53 12.07 -14.35
CA LEU A 755 -14.70 12.62 -13.66
C LEU A 755 -15.73 13.22 -14.62
N GLU A 756 -15.30 13.90 -15.68
CA GLU A 756 -16.17 14.44 -16.73
C GLU A 756 -16.99 13.32 -17.41
N LYS A 757 -16.34 12.21 -17.75
CA LYS A 757 -17.04 11.03 -18.32
C LYS A 757 -18.08 10.46 -17.37
N ILE A 758 -17.75 10.31 -16.09
CA ILE A 758 -18.70 9.82 -15.06
C ILE A 758 -19.86 10.80 -14.86
N ALA A 759 -19.57 12.11 -14.82
CA ALA A 759 -20.60 13.14 -14.74
C ALA A 759 -21.56 13.08 -15.94
N GLY A 760 -21.04 12.81 -17.14
CA GLY A 760 -21.80 12.54 -18.36
C GLY A 760 -22.89 11.46 -18.18
N GLN A 761 -22.55 10.38 -17.46
CA GLN A 761 -23.45 9.25 -17.20
C GLN A 761 -24.52 9.55 -16.13
N LEU A 762 -24.26 10.52 -15.24
CA LEU A 762 -25.11 10.78 -14.06
C LEU A 762 -25.96 12.05 -14.17
N ALA A 763 -25.43 13.09 -14.82
CA ALA A 763 -26.00 14.43 -14.83
C ALA A 763 -26.11 15.04 -16.26
N GLY A 764 -25.86 14.23 -17.30
CA GLY A 764 -25.84 14.67 -18.70
C GLY A 764 -24.54 15.38 -19.08
N LYS A 765 -24.50 16.02 -20.25
CA LYS A 765 -23.29 16.66 -20.78
C LYS A 765 -22.79 17.76 -19.84
N VAL A 766 -21.58 17.58 -19.29
CA VAL A 766 -20.84 18.57 -18.49
C VAL A 766 -19.53 18.84 -19.21
N CYS A 767 -19.16 20.11 -19.39
CA CYS A 767 -17.88 20.50 -19.97
C CYS A 767 -16.93 20.91 -18.85
N LEU A 768 -15.84 20.17 -18.69
CA LEU A 768 -14.78 20.44 -17.72
C LEU A 768 -14.19 21.84 -17.94
N LYS A 769 -14.15 22.66 -16.88
CA LYS A 769 -13.42 23.93 -16.84
C LYS A 769 -12.18 23.79 -15.96
N TYR A 770 -11.02 24.17 -16.47
CA TYR A 770 -9.74 24.08 -15.75
C TYR A 770 -8.83 25.24 -16.12
N LYS A 771 -7.80 25.48 -15.32
CA LYS A 771 -6.78 26.50 -15.58
C LYS A 771 -5.45 25.83 -15.90
N VAL A 772 -4.87 26.18 -17.03
CA VAL A 772 -3.51 25.78 -17.37
C VAL A 772 -2.54 26.74 -16.69
N ILE A 773 -1.71 26.24 -15.77
CA ILE A 773 -0.54 26.96 -15.30
C ILE A 773 0.41 27.06 -16.48
N ALA A 774 0.66 28.29 -16.93
CA ALA A 774 1.92 28.56 -17.62
C ALA A 774 3.02 28.27 -16.60
N ARG A 775 3.91 27.29 -16.87
CA ARG A 775 5.08 27.03 -16.01
C ARG A 775 5.67 28.40 -15.66
N PRO A 776 5.77 28.76 -14.36
CA PRO A 776 6.41 30.02 -14.02
C PRO A 776 7.78 29.98 -14.68
N LYS A 777 8.05 30.92 -15.60
CA LYS A 777 9.43 31.24 -15.92
C LYS A 777 9.96 31.73 -14.57
N PRO A 778 10.82 30.98 -13.87
CA PRO A 778 11.27 31.44 -12.57
C PRO A 778 11.85 32.83 -12.80
N GLU A 779 11.26 33.84 -12.17
CA GLU A 779 11.98 35.08 -11.92
C GLU A 779 13.04 34.70 -10.90
N ILE A 780 14.13 34.12 -11.40
CA ILE A 780 15.30 33.80 -10.63
C ILE A 780 15.77 35.14 -10.08
N HIS A 781 15.71 35.31 -8.76
CA HIS A 781 16.24 36.51 -8.10
C HIS A 781 17.68 36.72 -8.55
N MET A 782 18.11 37.96 -8.80
CA MET A 782 19.43 38.25 -9.39
C MET A 782 20.57 37.51 -8.69
N SER A 783 20.55 37.42 -7.36
CA SER A 783 21.56 36.73 -6.56
C SER A 783 21.61 35.22 -6.83
N GLN A 784 20.47 34.59 -7.13
CA GLN A 784 20.40 33.18 -7.51
C GLN A 784 20.99 32.94 -8.90
N TRP A 785 20.70 33.81 -9.86
CA TRP A 785 21.22 33.66 -11.22
C TRP A 785 22.74 33.85 -11.26
N VAL A 786 23.21 34.92 -10.60
CA VAL A 786 24.63 35.25 -10.48
C VAL A 786 25.36 34.14 -9.74
N ALA A 787 24.82 33.67 -8.61
CA ALA A 787 25.43 32.57 -7.85
C ALA A 787 25.55 31.29 -8.67
N HIS A 788 24.50 30.95 -9.42
CA HIS A 788 24.51 29.76 -10.26
C HIS A 788 25.57 29.85 -11.37
N LEU A 789 25.67 30.98 -12.07
CA LEU A 789 26.66 31.16 -13.13
C LEU A 789 28.10 31.20 -12.61
N VAL A 790 28.34 31.89 -11.49
CA VAL A 790 29.65 31.92 -10.82
C VAL A 790 30.03 30.52 -10.36
N GLY A 791 29.13 29.81 -9.68
CA GLY A 791 29.37 28.45 -9.20
C GLY A 791 29.67 27.47 -10.34
N LEU A 792 28.89 27.50 -11.43
CA LEU A 792 29.15 26.67 -12.61
C LEU A 792 30.50 26.99 -13.26
N LYS A 793 30.90 28.27 -13.33
CA LYS A 793 32.19 28.68 -13.89
C LYS A 793 33.35 28.26 -12.98
N VAL A 794 33.20 28.33 -11.66
CA VAL A 794 34.17 27.82 -10.68
C VAL A 794 34.32 26.30 -10.83
N MET A 795 33.22 25.56 -10.96
CA MET A 795 33.24 24.10 -11.18
C MET A 795 33.84 23.72 -12.54
N ALA A 796 33.65 24.55 -13.57
CA ALA A 796 34.21 24.31 -14.89
C ALA A 796 35.76 24.32 -14.91
N LEU A 797 36.41 24.98 -13.94
CA LEU A 797 37.87 24.94 -13.78
C LEU A 797 38.38 23.54 -13.37
N SER A 798 37.51 22.69 -12.84
CA SER A 798 37.84 21.34 -12.35
C SER A 798 37.27 20.21 -13.24
N GLY A 799 36.95 20.51 -14.50
CA GLY A 799 36.55 19.48 -15.48
C GLY A 799 35.09 19.06 -15.44
N LYS A 800 34.21 19.76 -14.69
CA LYS A 800 32.75 19.55 -14.57
C LYS A 800 32.29 18.20 -13.97
N SER A 801 33.17 17.21 -13.82
CA SER A 801 32.86 15.88 -13.28
C SER A 801 33.08 15.76 -11.78
N ASP A 802 33.64 16.78 -11.13
CA ASP A 802 33.97 16.78 -9.70
C ASP A 802 33.93 18.21 -9.12
N VAL A 803 33.87 18.33 -7.80
CA VAL A 803 33.90 19.63 -7.10
C VAL A 803 35.30 20.27 -7.17
N PRO A 804 35.40 21.62 -7.05
CA PRO A 804 36.69 22.30 -7.07
C PRO A 804 37.66 21.79 -6.00
N GLU A 805 38.93 21.60 -6.34
CA GLU A 805 39.97 21.13 -5.40
C GLU A 805 40.05 22.01 -4.14
N LEU A 806 39.97 23.33 -4.29
CA LEU A 806 39.98 24.24 -3.16
C LEU A 806 38.73 24.11 -2.26
N TYR A 807 37.59 23.72 -2.84
CA TYR A 807 36.39 23.39 -2.08
C TYR A 807 36.60 22.10 -1.26
N LYS A 808 37.31 21.11 -1.81
CA LYS A 808 37.66 19.88 -1.07
C LYS A 808 38.61 20.14 0.09
N PHE A 809 39.53 21.10 -0.02
CA PHE A 809 40.40 21.46 1.10
C PHE A 809 39.62 22.01 2.30
N MET A 810 38.60 22.84 2.05
CA MET A 810 37.73 23.33 3.14
C MET A 810 36.69 22.29 3.60
N LYS A 811 36.33 21.33 2.73
CA LYS A 811 35.35 20.28 3.01
C LYS A 811 35.76 18.96 2.36
N SER A 812 36.56 18.18 3.07
CA SER A 812 37.22 16.97 2.55
C SER A 812 36.27 15.83 2.18
N ASP A 813 35.07 15.78 2.76
CA ASP A 813 33.99 14.84 2.43
C ASP A 813 32.98 15.39 1.41
N GLY A 814 33.25 16.58 0.86
CA GLY A 814 32.32 17.31 0.01
C GLY A 814 32.19 16.73 -1.41
N GLY A 815 30.99 16.29 -1.78
CA GLY A 815 30.60 15.96 -3.16
C GLY A 815 29.76 17.05 -3.83
N LEU A 816 29.37 16.82 -5.09
CA LEU A 816 28.59 17.78 -5.92
C LEU A 816 27.30 18.27 -5.23
N ASP A 817 26.54 17.37 -4.60
CA ASP A 817 25.31 17.73 -3.88
C ASP A 817 25.59 18.72 -2.74
N SER A 818 26.67 18.47 -2.00
CA SER A 818 27.08 19.32 -0.89
C SER A 818 27.62 20.68 -1.36
N TYR A 819 28.27 20.71 -2.53
CA TYR A 819 28.74 21.93 -3.20
C TYR A 819 27.57 22.80 -3.63
N PHE A 820 26.57 22.24 -4.31
CA PHE A 820 25.39 23.00 -4.73
C PHE A 820 24.53 23.43 -3.55
N TYR A 821 24.46 22.63 -2.49
CA TYR A 821 23.82 23.05 -1.25
C TYR A 821 24.55 24.23 -0.61
N ASP A 822 25.87 24.17 -0.47
CA ASP A 822 26.66 25.28 0.09
C ASP A 822 26.61 26.52 -0.81
N LEU A 823 26.57 26.37 -2.14
CA LEU A 823 26.34 27.47 -3.10
C LEU A 823 24.97 28.13 -2.90
N MET A 824 23.92 27.34 -2.67
CA MET A 824 22.58 27.85 -2.35
C MET A 824 22.59 28.61 -1.01
N GLN A 825 23.32 28.13 0.00
CA GLN A 825 23.46 28.85 1.26
C GLN A 825 24.20 30.18 1.07
N SER A 826 25.29 30.21 0.30
CA SER A 826 26.02 31.44 -0.04
C SER A 826 25.17 32.44 -0.83
N GLN A 827 24.30 31.96 -1.72
CA GLN A 827 23.30 32.80 -2.38
C GLN A 827 22.36 33.47 -1.36
N LEU A 828 21.87 32.73 -0.36
CA LEU A 828 21.01 33.28 0.67
C LEU A 828 21.74 34.32 1.53
N MET A 829 23.04 34.15 1.76
CA MET A 829 23.89 35.18 2.38
C MET A 829 23.96 36.46 1.52
N VAL A 830 24.12 36.35 0.20
CA VAL A 830 24.06 37.53 -0.69
C VAL A 830 22.69 38.19 -0.62
N PHE A 831 21.61 37.40 -0.66
CA PHE A 831 20.24 37.90 -0.58
C PHE A 831 19.97 38.65 0.73
N LEU A 832 20.37 38.08 1.87
CA LEU A 832 20.24 38.69 3.18
C LEU A 832 21.00 40.02 3.25
N LYS A 833 22.25 40.05 2.76
CA LYS A 833 23.03 41.29 2.70
C LYS A 833 22.33 42.37 1.89
N ILE A 834 21.83 42.05 0.69
CA ILE A 834 21.09 43.00 -0.16
C ILE A 834 19.86 43.54 0.59
N LYS A 835 19.09 42.66 1.25
CA LYS A 835 17.92 43.08 2.01
C LYS A 835 18.29 44.01 3.17
N VAL A 836 19.34 43.68 3.91
CA VAL A 836 19.85 44.52 5.00
C VAL A 836 20.32 45.87 4.46
N ASP A 837 21.10 45.91 3.37
CA ASP A 837 21.56 47.17 2.76
C ASP A 837 20.39 48.05 2.29
N VAL A 838 19.36 47.46 1.68
CA VAL A 838 18.13 48.17 1.27
C VAL A 838 17.36 48.68 2.48
N ILE A 839 17.24 47.90 3.55
CA ILE A 839 16.57 48.36 4.78
C ILE A 839 17.36 49.52 5.40
N LEU A 840 18.68 49.40 5.50
CA LEU A 840 19.55 50.44 6.05
C LEU A 840 19.48 51.72 5.22
N SER A 841 19.39 51.64 3.88
CA SER A 841 19.31 52.82 3.01
C SER A 841 18.04 53.64 3.21
N HIS A 842 16.94 53.00 3.62
CA HIS A 842 15.66 53.66 3.91
C HIS A 842 15.44 53.92 5.41
N SER A 843 16.37 53.50 6.27
CA SER A 843 16.25 53.64 7.72
C SER A 843 16.56 55.07 8.19
N LYS A 844 16.00 55.45 9.35
CA LYS A 844 16.33 56.71 10.06
C LYS A 844 17.55 56.58 10.98
N LEU A 845 18.28 55.45 10.92
CA LEU A 845 19.45 55.17 11.75
C LEU A 845 20.61 56.12 11.43
N THR A 846 21.45 56.41 12.43
CA THR A 846 22.68 57.19 12.24
C THR A 846 23.71 56.41 11.41
N GLN A 847 24.77 57.08 10.96
CA GLN A 847 25.83 56.41 10.20
C GLN A 847 26.54 55.34 11.05
N ASP A 848 26.79 55.63 12.32
CA ASP A 848 27.44 54.70 13.24
C ASP A 848 26.55 53.48 13.50
N ASP A 849 25.24 53.66 13.72
CA ASP A 849 24.29 52.55 13.87
C ASP A 849 24.24 51.65 12.62
N ARG A 850 24.31 52.26 11.43
CA ARG A 850 24.33 51.50 10.15
C ARG A 850 25.62 50.70 9.99
N LEU A 851 26.76 51.24 10.45
CA LEU A 851 28.03 50.54 10.45
C LEU A 851 27.99 49.37 11.44
N GLU A 852 27.41 49.56 12.62
CA GLU A 852 27.24 48.51 13.62
C GLU A 852 26.40 47.35 13.07
N VAL A 853 25.25 47.62 12.43
CA VAL A 853 24.44 46.55 11.83
C VAL A 853 25.21 45.78 10.74
N LYS A 854 26.02 46.47 9.94
CA LYS A 854 26.87 45.82 8.92
C LYS A 854 27.98 44.99 9.54
N TYR A 855 28.57 45.47 10.63
CA TYR A 855 29.59 44.75 11.39
C TYR A 855 29.01 43.47 12.00
N GLN A 856 27.85 43.55 12.65
CA GLN A 856 27.14 42.38 13.20
C GLN A 856 26.78 41.35 12.13
N LEU A 857 26.39 41.79 10.93
CA LEU A 857 26.14 40.89 9.81
C LEU A 857 27.42 40.19 9.34
N GLN A 858 28.56 40.89 9.33
CA GLN A 858 29.85 40.29 9.01
C GLN A 858 30.27 39.27 10.07
N GLU A 859 30.17 39.61 11.36
CA GLU A 859 30.42 38.69 12.48
C GLU A 859 29.58 37.41 12.35
N LEU A 860 28.28 37.56 12.02
CA LEU A 860 27.42 36.41 11.75
C LEU A 860 27.95 35.54 10.61
N TYR A 861 28.39 36.14 9.49
CA TYR A 861 28.89 35.36 8.34
C TYR A 861 30.18 34.62 8.67
N MET A 862 31.02 35.18 9.54
CA MET A 862 32.24 34.51 10.03
C MET A 862 31.95 33.29 10.90
N THR A 863 30.73 33.13 11.42
CA THR A 863 30.31 31.90 12.13
C THR A 863 29.94 30.75 11.19
N PHE A 864 29.79 31.01 9.89
CA PHE A 864 29.41 29.98 8.93
C PHE A 864 30.63 29.19 8.42
N PRO A 865 30.41 27.95 7.93
CA PRO A 865 31.49 27.14 7.36
C PRO A 865 32.28 27.88 6.27
N ALA A 866 33.61 27.74 6.30
CA ALA A 866 34.55 28.49 5.46
C ALA A 866 34.22 28.40 3.95
N GLN A 867 33.82 27.22 3.46
CA GLN A 867 33.45 27.01 2.07
C GLN A 867 32.24 27.85 1.63
N ARG A 868 31.32 28.18 2.54
CA ARG A 868 30.17 29.07 2.25
C ARG A 868 30.58 30.52 2.19
N VAL A 869 31.50 30.93 3.06
CA VAL A 869 32.07 32.29 3.07
C VAL A 869 32.88 32.51 1.79
N TRP A 870 33.72 31.54 1.42
CA TRP A 870 34.49 31.55 0.17
C TRP A 870 33.60 31.70 -1.07
N LEU A 871 32.55 30.89 -1.21
CA LEU A 871 31.58 31.02 -2.31
C LEU A 871 30.84 32.36 -2.25
N TYR A 872 30.45 32.83 -1.07
CA TYR A 872 29.77 34.12 -0.91
C TYR A 872 30.62 35.29 -1.44
N VAL A 873 31.93 35.33 -1.11
CA VAL A 873 32.85 36.38 -1.58
C VAL A 873 32.98 36.33 -3.11
N LYS A 874 33.07 35.13 -3.70
CA LYS A 874 33.10 34.95 -5.16
C LYS A 874 31.86 35.50 -5.86
N ILE A 875 30.68 35.23 -5.30
CA ILE A 875 29.41 35.71 -5.84
C ILE A 875 29.34 37.24 -5.74
N MET A 876 29.70 37.79 -4.58
CA MET A 876 29.69 39.24 -4.35
C MET A 876 30.64 39.99 -5.29
N ARG A 877 31.83 39.46 -5.55
CA ARG A 877 32.82 40.07 -6.45
C ARG A 877 32.35 40.12 -7.90
N ASN A 878 31.59 39.11 -8.32
CA ASN A 878 31.07 39.03 -9.68
C ASN A 878 29.72 39.71 -9.86
N LEU A 879 29.04 40.10 -8.78
CA LEU A 879 27.73 40.75 -8.85
C LEU A 879 27.71 42.02 -9.72
N PRO A 880 28.73 42.90 -9.69
CA PRO A 880 28.81 44.08 -10.57
C PRO A 880 29.09 43.76 -12.05
N ASN A 881 29.44 42.51 -12.38
CA ASN A 881 29.72 42.09 -13.76
C ASN A 881 28.45 41.73 -14.55
N PHE A 882 27.27 41.96 -13.96
CA PHE A 882 25.97 41.69 -14.58
C PHE A 882 25.20 42.99 -14.86
N ASP A 883 24.35 42.96 -15.89
CA ASP A 883 23.49 44.09 -16.26
C ASP A 883 22.55 44.48 -15.12
N GLU A 884 22.56 45.74 -14.68
CA GLU A 884 21.76 46.22 -13.55
C GLU A 884 20.24 46.20 -13.78
N ARG A 885 19.77 46.04 -15.03
CA ARG A 885 18.35 46.04 -15.39
C ARG A 885 17.73 44.65 -15.40
N ASP A 886 18.49 43.61 -15.78
CA ASP A 886 17.96 42.25 -15.84
C ASP A 886 18.77 41.18 -15.10
N PHE A 887 20.03 41.48 -14.75
CA PHE A 887 21.01 40.60 -14.09
C PHE A 887 21.18 39.21 -14.72
N LYS A 888 20.69 39.02 -15.95
CA LYS A 888 20.74 37.76 -16.70
C LYS A 888 21.88 37.73 -17.69
N LYS A 889 22.37 38.90 -18.11
CA LYS A 889 23.49 39.04 -19.04
C LYS A 889 24.76 39.48 -18.29
N PRO A 890 25.85 38.68 -18.31
CA PRO A 890 27.15 39.17 -17.90
C PRO A 890 27.60 40.24 -18.90
N ILE A 891 27.93 41.43 -18.40
CA ILE A 891 28.49 42.54 -19.18
C ILE A 891 30.03 42.52 -19.18
N ARG A 892 30.62 41.71 -18.30
CA ARG A 892 32.06 41.42 -18.22
C ARG A 892 32.27 39.92 -17.97
N GLU A 893 33.47 39.42 -18.27
CA GLU A 893 33.82 38.04 -17.97
C GLU A 893 33.83 37.80 -16.45
N LEU A 894 33.39 36.61 -16.04
CA LEU A 894 33.34 36.24 -14.62
C LEU A 894 34.75 35.93 -14.10
N GLU A 895 35.15 36.68 -13.08
CA GLU A 895 36.42 36.52 -12.37
C GLU A 895 36.26 35.44 -11.30
N VAL A 896 36.63 34.22 -11.64
CA VAL A 896 36.48 33.06 -10.74
C VAL A 896 37.71 32.78 -9.87
N ASN A 897 38.86 33.37 -10.19
CA ASN A 897 40.07 33.34 -9.35
C ASN A 897 40.23 34.68 -8.63
N GLY A 898 40.58 34.70 -7.35
CA GLY A 898 40.75 35.93 -6.58
C GLY A 898 41.45 35.76 -5.24
N PRO A 899 41.63 36.87 -4.48
CA PRO A 899 42.35 36.87 -3.21
C PRO A 899 41.79 35.89 -2.19
N GLU A 900 40.47 35.63 -2.22
CA GLU A 900 39.82 34.64 -1.38
C GLU A 900 40.32 33.21 -1.63
N ASP A 901 40.85 32.91 -2.82
CA ASP A 901 41.46 31.62 -3.11
C ASP A 901 42.83 31.48 -2.46
N ASP A 902 43.59 32.57 -2.41
CA ASP A 902 44.92 32.57 -1.80
C ASP A 902 44.81 32.47 -0.28
N VAL A 903 43.82 33.14 0.33
CA VAL A 903 43.49 32.97 1.75
C VAL A 903 43.08 31.52 2.04
N ALA A 904 42.15 30.96 1.26
CA ALA A 904 41.72 29.58 1.44
C ALA A 904 42.86 28.57 1.24
N LYS A 905 43.79 28.83 0.30
CA LYS A 905 44.99 28.01 0.13
C LYS A 905 45.94 28.15 1.33
N CYS A 906 46.16 29.35 1.86
CA CYS A 906 47.08 29.53 2.99
C CYS A 906 46.55 28.93 4.30
N GLU A 907 45.23 28.93 4.50
CA GLU A 907 44.62 28.40 5.73
C GLU A 907 44.39 26.88 5.69
N TYR A 908 44.22 26.29 4.50
CA TYR A 908 43.79 24.88 4.33
C TYR A 908 44.68 24.02 3.42
N ALA A 909 45.78 24.54 2.87
CA ALA A 909 46.88 23.74 2.31
C ALA A 909 47.90 23.37 3.38
#